data_AF-A0A9D7GGN7-F1
#
_entry.id   AF-A0A9D7GGN7-F1
#
_cell.length_a   1.000
_cell.length_b   1.000
_cell.length_c   1.000
_cell.angle_alpha   90.00
_cell.angle_beta   90.00
_cell.angle_gamma   90.00
#
_symmetry.space_group_name_H-M   'P 1'
#
loop_
_entity.id
_entity.type
_entity.pdbx_description
1 polymer ?
#
loop_
_entity_poly.entity_id
_entity_poly.type
_entity_poly.pdbx_seq_one_letter_code
_entity_poly.pdbx_strand_id
1 'polypeptide(L)'
;MTTEQVFLSSEAPKFALDYKNLNSVKFVIYRLEKNARINPYSEPKQSYQNLKKGCVQVYSKLWQLPEGKPYETSKLEGVWSKLSMGTYLVEMTEPGNNTNNGLLNYAIFHVSDLAYTAFHDKNMVTYRVVNRASGKPVNEAVITLYQIEYDGSRNMDESKKIQEKRTDAKGLVSFSYIENTRIQVVVQKNKDILALRNDSYFYKRYYQEQEYSYAEVFTNRSIYRPGQTLYFKSIALKTDGRNKHEVVKDIPLEVSLFDANYQKVSTTTLTTNNFGSVAGSFVIPVGGLTGQYHLSIQSKKGISAQKYFRIEEYKRPTFEIKIDTFTQSYRLNNEVKVSGDVLNYAGNPLDGAEVEYKVVRGVRYIDWGWWWRPGPSYDNSERVIIFGKTKSDQKGVFNFNFLAVPNENIPEKDQPIFDFRIEITVKDITGETHTAETVVSVGYKALILKTGLEESLDVKTLKPFRIEATNLLGLPQKSKGNITIEKMKEPDRLIRNSYWDDQGRTFYSQELKEKGISIPKSPVISYSEWKVEKQVFSGKFDSEVSVDATSIMQAGVYKITTTAKDIFGMETTGISFHQVRDFEENKFPKTKPLHVSLATAVVEPGGKAYLNIGVAEKPVYVLLIAENNGTIFLKENMKVNKTILFSYPISEANRGGITFHLMYVYNNRQEHEKYFVDVPFTNKQLDIKLETFRDKIYPGTKEEYSFIITGDKKDGVLAEMVTTMFDASLESFEKHNWRQQFYNSGYSQLHTEVFGFQGVQNFVLNYEWNHSGYDGNVSYQYPALKGIDIFIMVILSFIATDRDKVKLFFNQRQETLRI
;
A
#
# COMPACT_ATOMS: atom_id res chain seq x y z
N MET A 1 16.55 17.05 17.25
CA MET A 1 17.45 17.48 16.15
C MET A 1 17.49 16.37 15.12
N THR A 2 17.36 16.74 13.85
CA THR A 2 17.46 15.85 12.71
C THR A 2 18.57 16.34 11.77
N THR A 3 19.39 15.41 11.27
CA THR A 3 20.46 15.69 10.30
C THR A 3 20.59 14.51 9.33
N GLU A 4 21.22 14.68 8.16
CA GLU A 4 21.41 13.55 7.23
C GLU A 4 22.43 12.55 7.80
N GLN A 5 22.22 11.25 7.57
CA GLN A 5 23.19 10.23 8.01
C GLN A 5 24.53 10.39 7.29
N VAL A 6 24.54 10.81 6.03
CA VAL A 6 25.75 10.99 5.22
C VAL A 6 25.67 12.28 4.39
N PHE A 7 26.66 13.15 4.57
CA PHE A 7 26.86 14.37 3.81
C PHE A 7 27.95 14.19 2.75
N LEU A 8 27.83 14.93 1.64
CA LEU A 8 28.88 15.02 0.62
C LEU A 8 30.08 15.80 1.15
N SER A 9 31.28 15.41 0.76
CA SER A 9 32.52 16.09 1.16
C SER A 9 32.61 17.52 0.61
N SER A 10 31.86 17.82 -0.46
CA SER A 10 31.75 19.14 -1.07
C SER A 10 30.81 20.09 -0.33
N GLU A 11 29.90 19.58 0.50
CA GLU A 11 28.85 20.36 1.16
C GLU A 11 29.12 20.58 2.65
N ALA A 12 28.52 21.63 3.20
CA ALA A 12 28.47 21.82 4.64
C ALA A 12 27.29 21.01 5.23
N PRO A 13 27.50 20.27 6.34
CA PRO A 13 26.43 19.54 7.00
C PRO A 13 25.28 20.43 7.48
N LYS A 14 24.05 19.97 7.27
CA LYS A 14 22.81 20.70 7.58
C LYS A 14 22.09 20.04 8.76
N PHE A 15 21.31 20.81 9.50
CA PHE A 15 20.50 20.29 10.60
C PHE A 15 19.16 21.02 10.69
N ALA A 16 18.17 20.32 11.23
CA ALA A 16 16.92 20.87 11.73
C ALA A 16 16.83 20.62 13.23
N LEU A 17 16.48 21.65 13.99
CA LEU A 17 16.32 21.60 15.43
C LEU A 17 14.89 22.02 15.79
N ASP A 18 14.11 21.07 16.27
CA ASP A 18 12.86 21.37 16.96
C ASP A 18 13.16 21.75 18.42
N TYR A 19 12.64 22.88 18.86
CA TYR A 19 12.83 23.42 20.21
C TYR A 19 11.56 24.08 20.73
N LYS A 20 11.46 24.13 22.06
CA LYS A 20 10.34 24.72 22.78
C LYS A 20 10.88 25.36 24.06
N ASN A 21 10.52 26.61 24.31
CA ASN A 21 10.95 27.38 25.49
C ASN A 21 12.49 27.38 25.71
N LEU A 22 13.28 27.39 24.64
CA LEU A 22 14.74 27.37 24.69
C LEU A 22 15.31 28.58 23.96
N ASN A 23 16.19 29.34 24.61
CA ASN A 23 16.75 30.58 24.05
C ASN A 23 18.09 30.37 23.35
N SER A 24 18.84 29.34 23.72
CA SER A 24 20.10 29.01 23.06
C SER A 24 20.49 27.55 23.24
N VAL A 25 21.38 27.05 22.39
CA VAL A 25 21.85 25.67 22.40
C VAL A 25 23.31 25.60 21.98
N LYS A 26 24.12 24.79 22.66
CA LYS A 26 25.53 24.57 22.30
C LYS A 26 25.65 23.30 21.46
N PHE A 27 26.23 23.44 20.27
CA PHE A 27 26.64 22.31 19.44
C PHE A 27 28.15 22.10 19.54
N VAL A 28 28.57 20.86 19.79
CA VAL A 28 29.98 20.45 19.74
C VAL A 28 30.09 19.23 18.82
N ILE A 29 30.99 19.28 17.83
CA ILE A 29 31.20 18.17 16.89
C ILE A 29 32.59 17.59 17.12
N TYR A 30 32.66 16.27 17.23
CA TYR A 30 33.90 15.52 17.37
C TYR A 30 34.08 14.60 16.17
N ARG A 31 35.32 14.48 15.69
CA ARG A 31 35.74 13.44 14.75
C ARG A 31 36.02 12.15 15.53
N LEU A 32 35.44 11.05 15.06
CA LEU A 32 35.73 9.71 15.59
C LEU A 32 36.98 9.14 14.92
N GLU A 33 38.00 8.81 15.70
CA GLU A 33 39.24 8.17 15.20
C GLU A 33 39.07 6.66 14.91
N LYS A 34 38.08 6.03 15.56
CA LYS A 34 37.68 4.64 15.32
C LYS A 34 36.18 4.57 15.07
N ASN A 35 35.74 3.62 14.24
CA ASN A 35 34.33 3.26 14.12
C ASN A 35 33.87 2.46 15.36
N ALA A 36 34.00 3.04 16.56
CA ALA A 36 33.54 2.43 17.80
C ALA A 36 32.01 2.24 17.74
N ARG A 37 31.52 1.05 18.09
CA ARG A 37 30.08 0.72 18.10
C ARG A 37 29.47 1.00 19.46
N ILE A 38 28.19 1.39 19.45
CA ILE A 38 27.33 1.39 20.64
C ILE A 38 26.71 0.00 20.69
N ASN A 39 26.86 -0.70 21.80
CA ASN A 39 26.04 -1.88 22.07
C ASN A 39 24.65 -1.39 22.50
N PRO A 40 23.56 -1.69 21.75
CA PRO A 40 22.22 -1.23 22.10
C PRO A 40 21.70 -1.81 23.42
N TYR A 41 22.32 -2.89 23.94
CA TYR A 41 22.02 -3.51 25.22
C TYR A 41 22.89 -3.02 26.38
N SER A 42 23.92 -2.20 26.09
CA SER A 42 24.74 -1.60 27.13
C SER A 42 24.08 -0.34 27.69
N GLU A 43 24.42 0.01 28.93
CA GLU A 43 23.90 1.23 29.55
C GLU A 43 24.22 2.45 28.67
N PRO A 44 23.22 3.26 28.27
CA PRO A 44 23.39 4.34 27.30
C PRO A 44 24.53 5.32 27.62
N LYS A 45 24.75 5.58 28.91
CA LYS A 45 25.84 6.41 29.43
C LYS A 45 27.22 5.81 29.16
N GLN A 46 27.40 4.53 29.46
CA GLN A 46 28.66 3.82 29.24
C GLN A 46 28.99 3.73 27.76
N SER A 47 27.99 3.47 26.93
CA SER A 47 28.13 3.43 25.48
C SER A 47 28.58 4.78 24.90
N TYR A 48 27.97 5.88 25.32
CA TYR A 48 28.39 7.22 24.91
C TYR A 48 29.81 7.55 25.39
N GLN A 49 30.17 7.22 26.64
CA GLN A 49 31.54 7.45 27.11
C GLN A 49 32.57 6.66 26.31
N ASN A 50 32.27 5.41 25.97
CA ASN A 50 33.13 4.59 25.11
C ASN A 50 33.26 5.18 23.71
N LEU A 51 32.18 5.73 23.14
CA LEU A 51 32.25 6.43 21.86
C LEU A 51 33.13 7.67 21.89
N LYS A 52 33.12 8.42 23.00
CA LYS A 52 33.84 9.69 23.12
C LYS A 52 35.34 9.52 23.37
N LYS A 53 35.77 8.32 23.81
CA LYS A 53 37.18 8.01 24.04
C LYS A 53 37.99 8.15 22.74
N GLY A 54 38.96 9.06 22.75
CA GLY A 54 39.87 9.29 21.62
C GLY A 54 39.30 10.16 20.50
N CYS A 55 38.17 10.84 20.73
CA CYS A 55 37.59 11.75 19.74
C CYS A 55 38.26 13.12 19.76
N VAL A 56 38.35 13.77 18.60
CA VAL A 56 38.93 15.11 18.45
C VAL A 56 37.84 16.13 18.20
N GLN A 57 37.73 17.16 19.04
CA GLN A 57 36.78 18.25 18.82
C GLN A 57 37.17 19.05 17.57
N VAL A 58 36.25 19.19 16.63
CA VAL A 58 36.46 19.93 15.36
C VAL A 58 35.56 21.16 15.22
N TYR A 59 34.51 21.27 16.05
CA TYR A 59 33.60 22.39 16.06
C TYR A 59 33.00 22.57 17.45
N SER A 60 32.81 23.83 17.88
CA SER A 60 32.05 24.18 19.07
C SER A 60 31.46 25.57 18.90
N LYS A 61 30.13 25.71 19.02
CA LYS A 61 29.46 27.02 18.95
C LYS A 61 28.20 27.03 19.81
N LEU A 62 27.97 28.16 20.48
CA LEU A 62 26.69 28.49 21.10
C LEU A 62 25.79 29.19 20.08
N TRP A 63 24.62 28.62 19.83
CA TRP A 63 23.62 29.11 18.88
C TRP A 63 22.50 29.80 19.62
N GLN A 64 22.21 31.04 19.25
CA GLN A 64 21.02 31.76 19.73
C GLN A 64 19.80 31.28 18.95
N LEU A 65 18.72 30.95 19.65
CA LEU A 65 17.48 30.48 19.06
C LEU A 65 16.47 31.64 18.99
N PRO A 66 15.79 31.85 17.86
CA PRO A 66 14.73 32.85 17.76
C PRO A 66 13.61 32.59 18.77
N GLU A 67 13.00 33.66 19.26
CA GLU A 67 11.89 33.53 20.21
C GLU A 67 10.67 32.86 19.54
N GLY A 68 10.33 31.69 20.06
CA GLY A 68 9.13 30.94 19.68
C GLY A 68 7.89 31.43 20.42
N LYS A 69 6.70 31.01 19.98
CA LYS A 69 5.49 31.21 20.79
C LYS A 69 5.52 30.28 22.00
N PRO A 70 5.10 30.75 23.20
CA PRO A 70 4.96 29.87 24.35
C PRO A 70 4.11 28.65 24.01
N TYR A 71 4.55 27.48 24.45
CA TYR A 71 3.85 26.21 24.28
C TYR A 71 3.79 25.62 22.85
N GLU A 72 4.23 26.34 21.82
CA GLU A 72 4.35 25.83 20.44
C GLU A 72 5.79 25.35 20.13
N THR A 73 5.93 24.28 19.35
CA THR A 73 7.23 23.84 18.83
C THR A 73 7.70 24.77 17.71
N SER A 74 8.90 25.32 17.87
CA SER A 74 9.59 26.11 16.84
C SER A 74 10.70 25.26 16.21
N LYS A 75 11.00 25.52 14.95
CA LYS A 75 12.04 24.80 14.20
C LYS A 75 13.13 25.78 13.78
N LEU A 76 14.39 25.45 14.03
CA LEU A 76 15.55 26.15 13.49
C LEU A 76 16.25 25.26 12.48
N GLU A 77 16.37 25.75 11.24
CA GLU A 77 17.21 25.13 10.24
C GLU A 77 18.56 25.84 10.10
N GLY A 78 19.63 25.05 10.10
CA GLY A 78 20.99 25.59 10.04
C GLY A 78 22.01 24.70 9.37
N VAL A 79 23.22 25.25 9.30
CA VAL A 79 24.35 24.65 8.61
C VAL A 79 25.62 24.82 9.44
N TRP A 80 26.39 23.75 9.62
CA TRP A 80 27.68 23.79 10.31
C TRP A 80 28.81 24.24 9.37
N SER A 81 30.04 24.34 9.87
CA SER A 81 31.21 24.51 9.00
C SER A 81 31.45 23.25 8.16
N LYS A 82 32.06 23.42 6.99
CA LYS A 82 32.46 22.29 6.14
C LYS A 82 33.42 21.38 6.92
N LEU A 83 33.19 20.07 6.86
CA LEU A 83 34.00 19.05 7.53
C LEU A 83 34.75 18.22 6.48
N SER A 84 35.87 17.61 6.88
CA SER A 84 36.60 16.66 6.03
C SER A 84 35.90 15.30 6.00
N MET A 85 36.36 14.37 5.16
CA MET A 85 35.80 13.01 5.14
C MET A 85 36.03 12.29 6.48
N GLY A 86 35.02 11.61 6.98
CA GLY A 86 35.09 10.87 8.23
C GLY A 86 33.74 10.68 8.91
N THR A 87 33.79 10.07 10.09
CA THR A 87 32.64 9.86 10.97
C THR A 87 32.67 10.89 12.10
N TYR A 88 31.51 11.47 12.40
CA TYR A 88 31.36 12.55 13.35
C TYR A 88 30.27 12.26 14.38
N LEU A 89 30.51 12.71 15.61
CA LEU A 89 29.55 12.76 16.70
C LEU A 89 29.22 14.23 16.95
N VAL A 90 27.95 14.61 16.85
CA VAL A 90 27.47 15.92 17.28
C VAL A 90 26.78 15.79 18.64
N GLU A 91 27.20 16.62 19.58
CA GLU A 91 26.59 16.82 20.89
C GLU A 91 25.81 18.13 20.90
N MET A 92 24.67 18.11 21.57
CA MET A 92 23.77 19.23 21.76
C MET A 92 23.41 19.34 23.24
N THR A 93 23.76 20.47 23.86
CA THR A 93 23.51 20.75 25.28
C THR A 93 22.91 22.14 25.47
N GLU A 94 22.12 22.29 26.51
CA GLU A 94 21.67 23.60 27.00
C GLU A 94 22.85 24.39 27.61
N PRO A 95 22.89 25.73 27.51
CA PRO A 95 23.89 26.53 28.21
C PRO A 95 23.79 26.34 29.73
N GLY A 96 24.94 26.16 30.40
CA GLY A 96 25.00 25.93 31.85
C GLY A 96 24.90 24.45 32.26
N ASN A 97 24.30 23.61 31.42
CA ASN A 97 24.33 22.15 31.58
C ASN A 97 25.66 21.57 31.08
N ASN A 98 26.24 20.65 31.85
CA ASN A 98 27.41 19.87 31.44
C ASN A 98 27.01 18.42 31.13
N THR A 99 27.92 17.63 30.55
CA THR A 99 27.66 16.23 30.18
C THR A 99 27.47 15.29 31.38
N ASN A 100 27.46 15.78 32.61
CA ASN A 100 27.35 14.98 33.83
C ASN A 100 26.09 15.28 34.65
N ASN A 101 25.43 16.43 34.45
CA ASN A 101 24.32 16.91 35.28
C ASN A 101 23.14 17.47 34.46
N GLY A 102 23.02 17.16 33.15
CA GLY A 102 21.96 17.73 32.32
C GLY A 102 21.54 16.86 31.13
N LEU A 103 20.57 17.35 30.36
CA LEU A 103 20.05 16.68 29.15
C LEU A 103 21.08 16.76 28.01
N LEU A 104 21.70 15.63 27.67
CA LEU A 104 22.62 15.52 26.55
C LEU A 104 21.91 14.87 25.37
N ASN A 105 21.92 15.55 24.23
CA ASN A 105 21.44 15.00 22.97
C ASN A 105 22.62 14.77 22.04
N TYR A 106 22.70 13.62 21.38
CA TYR A 106 23.76 13.37 20.40
C TYR A 106 23.28 12.60 19.17
N ALA A 107 23.99 12.79 18.06
CA ALA A 107 23.77 12.05 16.83
C ALA A 107 25.11 11.75 16.14
N ILE A 108 25.13 10.69 15.33
CA ILE A 108 26.30 10.33 14.52
C ILE A 108 25.94 10.49 13.05
N PHE A 109 26.84 11.11 12.32
CA PHE A 109 26.73 11.28 10.88
C PHE A 109 28.11 11.08 10.22
N HIS A 110 28.10 10.93 8.90
CA HIS A 110 29.30 10.72 8.10
C HIS A 110 29.46 11.81 7.05
N VAL A 111 30.69 12.07 6.65
CA VAL A 111 31.03 12.86 5.46
C VAL A 111 31.77 11.94 4.51
N SER A 112 31.13 11.59 3.39
CA SER A 112 31.64 10.64 2.40
C SER A 112 31.01 10.90 1.04
N ASP A 113 31.80 10.73 -0.02
CA ASP A 113 31.31 10.76 -1.40
C ASP A 113 30.98 9.37 -1.94
N LEU A 114 31.10 8.33 -1.10
CA LEU A 114 30.68 6.97 -1.40
C LEU A 114 29.22 6.75 -1.01
N ALA A 115 28.53 5.92 -1.78
CA ALA A 115 27.24 5.35 -1.43
C ALA A 115 27.23 3.88 -1.86
N TYR A 116 26.52 3.05 -1.12
CA TYR A 116 26.33 1.66 -1.49
C TYR A 116 24.91 1.19 -1.24
N THR A 117 24.48 0.25 -2.07
CA THR A 117 23.25 -0.53 -1.90
C THR A 117 23.59 -2.01 -2.04
N ALA A 118 22.75 -2.87 -1.49
CA ALA A 118 22.86 -4.31 -1.68
C ALA A 118 21.58 -4.86 -2.30
N PHE A 119 21.69 -5.95 -3.03
CA PHE A 119 20.55 -6.75 -3.44
C PHE A 119 20.88 -8.23 -3.39
N HIS A 120 19.86 -9.04 -3.15
CA HIS A 120 20.00 -10.48 -2.99
C HIS A 120 19.72 -11.21 -4.29
N ASP A 121 20.58 -12.17 -4.59
CA ASP A 121 20.49 -13.04 -5.76
C ASP A 121 20.72 -14.48 -5.27
N LYS A 122 19.63 -15.17 -4.94
CA LYS A 122 19.64 -16.51 -4.34
C LYS A 122 20.54 -16.57 -3.07
N ASN A 123 21.68 -17.25 -3.16
CA ASN A 123 22.65 -17.43 -2.07
C ASN A 123 23.79 -16.41 -2.10
N MET A 124 23.64 -15.32 -2.86
CA MET A 124 24.63 -14.25 -2.97
C MET A 124 24.02 -12.91 -2.57
N VAL A 125 24.82 -12.07 -1.94
CA VAL A 125 24.53 -10.65 -1.73
C VAL A 125 25.46 -9.86 -2.63
N THR A 126 24.89 -9.05 -3.53
CA THR A 126 25.65 -8.20 -4.42
C THR A 126 25.57 -6.76 -3.95
N TYR A 127 26.72 -6.16 -3.66
CA TYR A 127 26.83 -4.75 -3.32
C TYR A 127 27.15 -3.95 -4.57
N ARG A 128 26.50 -2.79 -4.69
CA ARG A 128 26.79 -1.76 -5.68
C ARG A 128 27.37 -0.54 -4.98
N VAL A 129 28.54 -0.09 -5.40
CA VAL A 129 29.18 1.13 -4.90
C VAL A 129 29.20 2.19 -5.99
N VAL A 130 28.70 3.37 -5.64
CA VAL A 130 28.62 4.53 -6.52
C VAL A 130 29.12 5.79 -5.81
N ASN A 131 29.48 6.80 -6.60
CA ASN A 131 29.69 8.14 -6.09
C ASN A 131 28.33 8.76 -5.72
N ARG A 132 28.20 9.22 -4.48
CA ARG A 132 26.96 9.69 -3.86
C ARG A 132 26.35 10.92 -4.53
N ALA A 133 27.19 11.81 -5.08
CA ALA A 133 26.72 13.01 -5.77
C ALA A 133 26.26 12.71 -7.20
N SER A 134 27.06 11.96 -7.96
CA SER A 134 26.88 11.76 -9.41
C SER A 134 26.22 10.43 -9.81
N GLY A 135 26.10 9.48 -8.89
CA GLY A 135 25.63 8.12 -9.17
C GLY A 135 26.60 7.24 -9.94
N LYS A 136 27.76 7.76 -10.38
CA LYS A 136 28.77 7.01 -11.15
C LYS A 136 29.26 5.78 -10.40
N PRO A 137 29.33 4.58 -11.03
CA PRO A 137 29.96 3.42 -10.42
C PRO A 137 31.41 3.67 -10.00
N VAL A 138 31.79 3.17 -8.82
CA VAL A 138 33.15 3.29 -8.30
C VAL A 138 33.88 1.98 -8.50
N ASN A 139 34.82 1.97 -9.42
CA ASN A 139 35.72 0.83 -9.65
C ASN A 139 36.74 0.69 -8.52
N GLU A 140 37.16 -0.53 -8.18
CA GLU A 140 38.22 -0.82 -7.21
C GLU A 140 37.96 -0.20 -5.82
N ALA A 141 36.69 -0.08 -5.41
CA ALA A 141 36.33 0.23 -4.02
C ALA A 141 36.41 -1.07 -3.20
N VAL A 142 37.00 -0.99 -2.02
CA VAL A 142 37.13 -2.13 -1.11
C VAL A 142 35.85 -2.24 -0.30
N ILE A 143 35.22 -3.41 -0.32
CA ILE A 143 34.14 -3.77 0.59
C ILE A 143 34.65 -4.82 1.55
N THR A 144 34.57 -4.51 2.84
CA THR A 144 34.97 -5.41 3.93
C THR A 144 33.73 -5.75 4.76
N LEU A 145 33.47 -7.05 4.90
CA LEU A 145 32.41 -7.58 5.75
C LEU A 145 32.99 -7.91 7.13
N TYR A 146 32.36 -7.39 8.17
CA TYR A 146 32.69 -7.72 9.56
C TYR A 146 31.52 -8.45 10.21
N GLN A 147 31.80 -9.57 10.85
CA GLN A 147 30.89 -10.26 11.76
C GLN A 147 30.82 -9.46 13.05
N ILE A 148 29.61 -9.23 13.54
CA ILE A 148 29.40 -8.57 14.82
C ILE A 148 29.07 -9.64 15.85
N GLU A 149 29.93 -9.77 16.86
CA GLU A 149 29.76 -10.69 17.97
C GLU A 149 29.71 -9.89 19.28
N TYR A 150 28.83 -10.29 20.20
CA TYR A 150 28.75 -9.65 21.50
C TYR A 150 29.85 -10.19 22.42
N ASP A 151 30.77 -9.32 22.85
CA ASP A 151 31.77 -9.64 23.87
C ASP A 151 31.19 -9.32 25.26
N GLY A 152 30.74 -10.37 25.95
CA GLY A 152 30.19 -10.26 27.30
C GLY A 152 31.18 -9.79 28.36
N SER A 153 32.49 -9.92 28.13
CA SER A 153 33.52 -9.48 29.09
C SER A 153 33.74 -7.97 29.07
N ARG A 154 33.54 -7.34 27.90
CA ARG A 154 33.67 -5.89 27.70
C ARG A 154 32.34 -5.17 27.58
N ASN A 155 31.24 -5.92 27.60
CA ASN A 155 29.87 -5.45 27.37
C ASN A 155 29.76 -4.60 26.08
N MET A 156 30.42 -5.05 25.02
CA MET A 156 30.57 -4.31 23.77
C MET A 156 30.51 -5.25 22.57
N ASP A 157 29.99 -4.75 21.45
CA ASP A 157 30.06 -5.46 20.17
C ASP A 157 31.49 -5.42 19.63
N GLU A 158 32.05 -6.60 19.35
CA GLU A 158 33.32 -6.76 18.64
C GLU A 158 33.04 -7.06 17.16
N SER A 159 33.80 -6.41 16.29
CA SER A 159 33.69 -6.56 14.84
C SER A 159 34.89 -7.36 14.31
N LYS A 160 34.64 -8.57 13.81
CA LYS A 160 35.65 -9.47 13.25
C LYS A 160 35.57 -9.48 11.73
N LYS A 161 36.66 -9.10 11.05
CA LYS A 161 36.74 -9.12 9.59
C LYS A 161 36.55 -10.57 9.08
N ILE A 162 35.58 -10.77 8.17
CA ILE A 162 35.28 -12.08 7.57
C ILE A 162 35.84 -12.16 6.16
N GLN A 163 35.42 -11.22 5.30
CA GLN A 163 35.75 -11.22 3.87
C GLN A 163 36.01 -9.80 3.40
N GLU A 164 36.83 -9.69 2.36
CA GLU A 164 37.11 -8.43 1.70
C GLU A 164 37.25 -8.67 0.20
N LYS A 165 36.58 -7.84 -0.60
CA LYS A 165 36.65 -7.89 -2.06
C LYS A 165 36.60 -6.48 -2.63
N ARG A 166 36.97 -6.35 -3.90
CA ARG A 166 36.94 -5.08 -4.63
C ARG A 166 35.80 -5.07 -5.64
N THR A 167 35.22 -3.90 -5.85
CA THR A 167 34.23 -3.69 -6.91
C THR A 167 34.87 -3.73 -8.29
N ASP A 168 34.12 -4.28 -9.25
CA ASP A 168 34.48 -4.25 -10.66
C ASP A 168 34.25 -2.85 -11.30
N ALA A 169 34.51 -2.73 -12.60
CA ALA A 169 34.30 -1.48 -13.35
C ALA A 169 32.84 -1.00 -13.36
N LYS A 170 31.89 -1.88 -13.06
CA LYS A 170 30.46 -1.59 -12.92
C LYS A 170 30.09 -1.21 -11.48
N GLY A 171 31.06 -1.14 -10.57
CA GLY A 171 30.87 -0.85 -9.16
C GLY A 171 30.22 -2.00 -8.39
N LEU A 172 30.22 -3.23 -8.93
CA LEU A 172 29.55 -4.39 -8.35
C LEU A 172 30.56 -5.34 -7.70
N VAL A 173 30.14 -5.98 -6.61
CA VAL A 173 30.88 -7.10 -5.99
C VAL A 173 29.92 -8.02 -5.25
N SER A 174 30.11 -9.34 -5.37
CA SER A 174 29.23 -10.33 -4.76
C SER A 174 29.94 -11.15 -3.69
N PHE A 175 29.22 -11.37 -2.58
CA PHE A 175 29.63 -12.23 -1.47
C PHE A 175 28.63 -13.37 -1.32
N SER A 176 29.12 -14.51 -0.88
CA SER A 176 28.23 -15.61 -0.49
C SER A 176 27.45 -15.20 0.75
N TYR A 177 26.17 -15.57 0.77
CA TYR A 177 25.29 -15.35 1.89
C TYR A 177 25.81 -16.07 3.14
N ILE A 178 25.84 -15.37 4.28
CA ILE A 178 26.27 -15.92 5.57
C ILE A 178 25.05 -15.94 6.48
N GLU A 179 24.54 -17.14 6.77
CA GLU A 179 23.29 -17.32 7.52
C GLU A 179 23.45 -16.91 9.00
N ASN A 180 22.36 -16.43 9.60
CA ASN A 180 22.19 -16.17 11.04
C ASN A 180 23.32 -15.31 11.64
N THR A 181 23.86 -14.40 10.84
CA THR A 181 25.01 -13.58 11.22
C THR A 181 24.67 -12.10 11.04
N ARG A 182 25.05 -11.28 12.04
CA ARG A 182 25.02 -9.82 11.94
C ARG A 182 26.26 -9.36 11.18
N ILE A 183 26.05 -8.74 10.02
CA ILE A 183 27.13 -8.28 9.14
C ILE A 183 27.16 -6.76 9.11
N GLN A 184 28.31 -6.18 9.45
CA GLN A 184 28.65 -4.81 9.13
C GLN A 184 29.36 -4.73 7.79
N VAL A 185 29.00 -3.73 7.01
CA VAL A 185 29.67 -3.40 5.74
C VAL A 185 30.48 -2.13 5.91
N VAL A 186 31.76 -2.18 5.55
CA VAL A 186 32.63 -1.01 5.43
C VAL A 186 33.05 -0.88 3.97
N VAL A 187 32.85 0.31 3.39
CA VAL A 187 33.23 0.63 2.02
C VAL A 187 34.34 1.66 2.05
N GLN A 188 35.45 1.39 1.35
CA GLN A 188 36.60 2.29 1.29
C GLN A 188 37.07 2.53 -0.13
N LYS A 189 37.37 3.79 -0.45
CA LYS A 189 38.11 4.18 -1.64
C LYS A 189 39.11 5.29 -1.29
N ASN A 190 40.40 5.00 -1.46
CA ASN A 190 41.48 5.92 -1.07
C ASN A 190 41.34 6.32 0.42
N LYS A 191 41.18 7.61 0.71
CA LYS A 191 40.97 8.16 2.07
C LYS A 191 39.50 8.25 2.49
N ASP A 192 38.56 7.97 1.58
CA ASP A 192 37.13 7.98 1.87
C ASP A 192 36.73 6.61 2.43
N ILE A 193 36.21 6.61 3.66
CA ILE A 193 35.77 5.40 4.39
C ILE A 193 34.34 5.64 4.84
N LEU A 194 33.43 4.84 4.32
CA LEU A 194 32.03 4.81 4.72
C LEU A 194 31.78 3.53 5.53
N ALA A 195 31.65 3.70 6.84
CA ALA A 195 31.36 2.63 7.78
C ALA A 195 30.07 2.94 8.52
N LEU A 196 28.95 2.57 7.93
CA LEU A 196 27.65 2.76 8.55
C LEU A 196 27.48 1.80 9.73
N ARG A 197 26.64 2.21 10.68
CA ARG A 197 26.29 1.40 11.87
C ARG A 197 25.03 0.56 11.67
N ASN A 198 24.55 0.48 10.43
CA ASN A 198 23.47 -0.41 10.05
C ASN A 198 24.04 -1.82 9.90
N ASP A 199 23.32 -2.79 10.47
CA ASP A 199 23.68 -4.19 10.40
C ASP A 199 22.71 -4.90 9.45
N SER A 200 23.26 -5.64 8.50
CA SER A 200 22.46 -6.59 7.74
C SER A 200 22.34 -7.85 8.59
N TYR A 201 21.11 -8.24 8.94
CA TYR A 201 20.86 -9.52 9.60
C TYR A 201 20.14 -10.47 8.67
N PHE A 202 20.81 -11.59 8.43
CA PHE A 202 20.42 -12.54 7.42
C PHE A 202 19.82 -13.78 8.09
N TYR A 203 18.51 -13.75 8.35
CA TYR A 203 17.77 -14.93 8.82
C TYR A 203 17.84 -16.04 7.79
N LYS A 204 18.11 -17.29 8.22
CA LYS A 204 18.03 -18.49 7.38
C LYS A 204 16.77 -18.47 6.51
N ARG A 205 16.95 -18.12 5.23
CA ARG A 205 15.88 -18.09 4.25
C ARG A 205 15.70 -19.50 3.74
N TYR A 206 14.64 -20.18 4.17
CA TYR A 206 14.11 -21.34 3.46
C TYR A 206 13.45 -20.90 2.14
N TYR A 207 14.18 -20.18 1.28
CA TYR A 207 13.81 -19.98 -0.12
C TYR A 207 14.40 -21.13 -0.93
N GLN A 208 13.95 -22.33 -0.63
CA GLN A 208 13.84 -23.31 -1.70
C GLN A 208 12.43 -23.13 -2.25
N GLU A 209 12.32 -22.91 -3.56
CA GLU A 209 11.09 -23.25 -4.29
C GLU A 209 10.87 -24.75 -4.06
N GLN A 210 10.28 -25.11 -2.92
CA GLN A 210 9.95 -26.49 -2.66
C GLN A 210 8.72 -26.76 -3.48
N GLU A 211 8.89 -27.55 -4.53
CA GLU A 211 7.75 -28.16 -5.19
C GLU A 211 6.92 -28.87 -4.11
N TYR A 212 5.70 -28.42 -3.93
CA TYR A 212 4.77 -29.01 -2.99
C TYR A 212 3.58 -29.58 -3.76
N SER A 213 3.01 -30.64 -3.19
CA SER A 213 1.80 -31.24 -3.74
C SER A 213 0.62 -30.82 -2.89
N TYR A 214 -0.48 -30.43 -3.53
CA TYR A 214 -1.72 -30.07 -2.87
C TYR A 214 -2.90 -30.64 -3.65
N ALA A 215 -4.08 -30.55 -3.08
CA ALA A 215 -5.30 -30.88 -3.78
C ALA A 215 -6.20 -29.65 -3.88
N GLU A 216 -6.82 -29.44 -5.04
CA GLU A 216 -7.93 -28.50 -5.18
C GLU A 216 -9.24 -29.28 -5.03
N VAL A 217 -10.25 -28.71 -4.37
CA VAL A 217 -11.50 -29.41 -4.03
C VAL A 217 -12.70 -28.60 -4.47
N PHE A 218 -13.53 -29.25 -5.29
CA PHE A 218 -14.77 -28.72 -5.84
C PHE A 218 -15.93 -29.46 -5.17
N THR A 219 -16.87 -28.71 -4.60
CA THR A 219 -18.15 -29.25 -4.12
C THR A 219 -19.26 -28.77 -5.05
N ASN A 220 -20.37 -29.50 -5.12
CA ASN A 220 -21.49 -29.10 -5.98
C ASN A 220 -22.24 -27.84 -5.47
N ARG A 221 -22.17 -27.58 -4.16
CA ARG A 221 -22.71 -26.37 -3.50
C ARG A 221 -21.94 -26.06 -2.22
N SER A 222 -22.16 -24.88 -1.65
CA SER A 222 -21.53 -24.43 -0.40
C SER A 222 -22.37 -24.64 0.86
N ILE A 223 -23.65 -25.03 0.74
CA ILE A 223 -24.56 -25.24 1.88
C ILE A 223 -25.43 -26.50 1.69
N TYR A 224 -25.66 -27.25 2.77
CA TYR A 224 -26.43 -28.50 2.78
C TYR A 224 -27.32 -28.58 4.03
N ARG A 225 -28.32 -29.47 3.96
CA ARG A 225 -29.12 -29.89 5.12
C ARG A 225 -28.68 -31.27 5.62
N PRO A 226 -28.92 -31.60 6.90
CA PRO A 226 -28.81 -32.97 7.40
C PRO A 226 -29.52 -33.96 6.48
N GLY A 227 -28.90 -35.11 6.22
CA GLY A 227 -29.39 -36.16 5.32
C GLY A 227 -29.12 -35.92 3.82
N GLN A 228 -28.70 -34.73 3.40
CA GLN A 228 -28.37 -34.49 2.00
C GLN A 228 -27.02 -35.10 1.61
N THR A 229 -26.90 -35.51 0.36
CA THR A 229 -25.61 -35.92 -0.21
C THR A 229 -24.79 -34.69 -0.64
N LEU A 230 -23.55 -34.66 -0.18
CA LEU A 230 -22.49 -33.81 -0.68
C LEU A 230 -21.74 -34.55 -1.78
N TYR A 231 -21.61 -33.94 -2.95
CA TYR A 231 -20.76 -34.43 -4.03
C TYR A 231 -19.50 -33.58 -4.10
N PHE A 232 -18.36 -34.24 -4.27
CA PHE A 232 -17.10 -33.55 -4.43
C PHE A 232 -16.28 -34.15 -5.58
N LYS A 233 -15.45 -33.30 -6.16
CA LYS A 233 -14.34 -33.67 -7.02
C LYS A 233 -13.08 -33.02 -6.49
N SER A 234 -11.96 -33.70 -6.58
CA SER A 234 -10.67 -33.13 -6.20
C SER A 234 -9.61 -33.45 -7.25
N ILE A 235 -8.68 -32.52 -7.45
CA ILE A 235 -7.55 -32.67 -8.37
C ILE A 235 -6.27 -32.50 -7.56
N ALA A 236 -5.43 -33.54 -7.55
CA ALA A 236 -4.11 -33.49 -6.96
C ALA A 236 -3.11 -32.86 -7.93
N LEU A 237 -2.41 -31.83 -7.47
CA LEU A 237 -1.47 -31.03 -8.24
C LEU A 237 -0.14 -30.94 -7.52
N LYS A 238 0.95 -31.02 -8.29
CA LYS A 238 2.30 -30.65 -7.87
C LYS A 238 2.62 -29.28 -8.44
N THR A 239 3.14 -28.37 -7.62
CA THR A 239 3.44 -27.01 -8.04
C THR A 239 4.68 -26.45 -7.35
N ASP A 240 5.36 -25.53 -8.03
CA ASP A 240 6.38 -24.64 -7.45
C ASP A 240 5.74 -23.40 -6.78
N GLY A 241 4.41 -23.34 -6.74
CA GLY A 241 3.61 -22.24 -6.23
C GLY A 241 3.36 -21.13 -7.25
N ARG A 242 3.84 -21.26 -8.50
CA ARG A 242 3.74 -20.19 -9.51
C ARG A 242 3.52 -20.71 -10.94
N ASN A 243 4.56 -21.28 -11.55
CA ASN A 243 4.62 -21.48 -13.00
C ASN A 243 4.39 -22.93 -13.41
N LYS A 244 4.66 -23.88 -12.50
CA LYS A 244 4.51 -25.31 -12.74
C LYS A 244 3.28 -25.82 -12.04
N HIS A 245 2.42 -26.49 -12.81
CA HIS A 245 1.27 -27.23 -12.29
C HIS A 245 1.21 -28.56 -13.05
N GLU A 246 1.49 -29.64 -12.34
CA GLU A 246 1.45 -31.00 -12.89
C GLU A 246 0.43 -31.83 -12.12
N VAL A 247 -0.36 -32.63 -12.84
CA VAL A 247 -1.32 -33.53 -12.20
C VAL A 247 -0.60 -34.71 -11.55
N VAL A 248 -1.08 -35.13 -10.38
CA VAL A 248 -0.50 -36.23 -9.62
C VAL A 248 -1.39 -37.47 -9.74
N LYS A 249 -0.93 -38.47 -10.50
CA LYS A 249 -1.69 -39.67 -10.91
C LYS A 249 -1.40 -40.87 -10.01
N ASP A 250 -2.36 -41.79 -9.93
CA ASP A 250 -2.23 -43.10 -9.26
C ASP A 250 -1.82 -43.01 -7.78
N ILE A 251 -2.26 -41.97 -7.07
CA ILE A 251 -1.99 -41.79 -5.65
C ILE A 251 -3.28 -41.95 -4.83
N PRO A 252 -3.26 -42.71 -3.72
CA PRO A 252 -4.39 -42.77 -2.80
C PRO A 252 -4.53 -41.46 -2.02
N LEU A 253 -5.74 -40.92 -2.03
CA LEU A 253 -6.19 -39.78 -1.26
C LEU A 253 -7.21 -40.25 -0.22
N GLU A 254 -6.91 -40.04 1.06
CA GLU A 254 -7.88 -40.18 2.14
C GLU A 254 -8.71 -38.90 2.19
N VAL A 255 -10.02 -39.01 1.94
CA VAL A 255 -10.97 -37.91 2.04
C VAL A 255 -11.81 -38.15 3.29
N SER A 256 -11.76 -37.22 4.23
CA SER A 256 -12.49 -37.28 5.50
C SER A 256 -13.45 -36.10 5.63
N LEU A 257 -14.68 -36.39 6.04
CA LEU A 257 -15.70 -35.41 6.41
C LEU A 257 -15.55 -35.09 7.91
N PHE A 258 -15.48 -33.80 8.24
CA PHE A 258 -15.43 -33.31 9.61
C PHE A 258 -16.62 -32.40 9.91
N ASP A 259 -17.17 -32.53 11.13
CA ASP A 259 -18.27 -31.72 11.61
C ASP A 259 -17.81 -30.34 12.13
N ALA A 260 -18.77 -29.56 12.66
CA ALA A 260 -18.56 -28.22 13.20
C ALA A 260 -17.63 -28.16 14.43
N ASN A 261 -17.43 -29.28 15.12
CA ASN A 261 -16.50 -29.41 16.24
C ASN A 261 -15.17 -30.05 15.84
N TYR A 262 -14.88 -30.14 14.54
CA TYR A 262 -13.69 -30.79 13.99
C TYR A 262 -13.61 -32.29 14.35
N GLN A 263 -14.75 -32.95 14.56
CA GLN A 263 -14.80 -34.39 14.76
C GLN A 263 -14.98 -35.10 13.41
N LYS A 264 -14.22 -36.18 13.21
CA LYS A 264 -14.28 -36.99 11.99
C LYS A 264 -15.59 -37.76 11.95
N VAL A 265 -16.41 -37.47 10.94
CA VAL A 265 -17.73 -38.08 10.71
C VAL A 265 -17.62 -39.33 9.85
N SER A 266 -16.88 -39.24 8.74
CA SER A 266 -16.74 -40.32 7.77
C SER A 266 -15.43 -40.16 6.99
N THR A 267 -14.93 -41.26 6.43
CA THR A 267 -13.70 -41.29 5.64
C THR A 267 -13.84 -42.27 4.49
N THR A 268 -13.29 -41.92 3.33
CA THR A 268 -13.11 -42.81 2.19
C THR A 268 -11.71 -42.66 1.60
N THR A 269 -11.22 -43.68 0.90
CA THR A 269 -9.94 -43.62 0.18
C THR A 269 -10.18 -43.83 -1.31
N LEU A 270 -9.76 -42.85 -2.11
CA LEU A 270 -9.91 -42.86 -3.57
C LEU A 270 -8.54 -42.71 -4.22
N THR A 271 -8.32 -43.32 -5.39
CA THR A 271 -7.05 -43.22 -6.11
C THR A 271 -7.19 -42.27 -7.30
N THR A 272 -6.26 -41.34 -7.46
CA THR A 272 -6.30 -40.36 -8.56
C THR A 272 -6.16 -41.02 -9.92
N ASN A 273 -6.96 -40.55 -10.89
CA ASN A 273 -6.95 -41.07 -12.26
C ASN A 273 -5.83 -40.43 -13.13
N ASN A 274 -5.89 -40.66 -14.45
CA ASN A 274 -4.94 -40.11 -15.43
C ASN A 274 -4.92 -38.56 -15.53
N PHE A 275 -5.95 -37.89 -15.01
CA PHE A 275 -6.04 -36.43 -14.87
C PHE A 275 -5.68 -35.95 -13.46
N GLY A 276 -5.21 -36.85 -12.59
CA GLY A 276 -4.89 -36.55 -11.20
C GLY A 276 -6.12 -36.30 -10.33
N SER A 277 -7.32 -36.69 -10.77
CA SER A 277 -8.57 -36.37 -10.06
C SER A 277 -9.23 -37.58 -9.39
N VAL A 278 -10.02 -37.30 -8.36
CA VAL A 278 -10.95 -38.24 -7.70
C VAL A 278 -12.32 -37.58 -7.58
N ALA A 279 -13.38 -38.39 -7.61
CA ALA A 279 -14.74 -37.92 -7.33
C ALA A 279 -15.42 -38.86 -6.35
N GLY A 280 -16.25 -38.32 -5.47
CA GLY A 280 -16.95 -39.08 -4.45
C GLY A 280 -18.09 -38.31 -3.82
N SER A 281 -18.68 -38.91 -2.80
CA SER A 281 -19.79 -38.30 -2.08
C SER A 281 -19.85 -38.73 -0.61
N PHE A 282 -20.42 -37.88 0.22
CA PHE A 282 -20.79 -38.19 1.60
C PHE A 282 -22.25 -37.86 1.84
N VAL A 283 -22.94 -38.69 2.61
CA VAL A 283 -24.26 -38.33 3.15
C VAL A 283 -24.03 -37.57 4.45
N ILE A 284 -24.56 -36.36 4.56
CA ILE A 284 -24.49 -35.59 5.80
C ILE A 284 -25.37 -36.29 6.85
N PRO A 285 -24.85 -36.62 8.05
CA PRO A 285 -25.63 -37.32 9.07
C PRO A 285 -26.89 -36.56 9.47
N VAL A 286 -27.96 -37.30 9.76
CA VAL A 286 -29.18 -36.76 10.38
C VAL A 286 -28.95 -36.68 11.90
N GLY A 287 -29.31 -35.56 12.53
CA GLY A 287 -29.13 -35.34 13.97
C GLY A 287 -27.71 -34.93 14.40
N GLY A 288 -26.82 -34.64 13.45
CA GLY A 288 -25.51 -34.04 13.71
C GLY A 288 -25.59 -32.54 13.96
N LEU A 289 -24.48 -31.93 14.40
CA LEU A 289 -24.38 -30.49 14.65
C LEU A 289 -24.56 -29.70 13.35
N THR A 290 -25.28 -28.57 13.40
CA THR A 290 -25.24 -27.57 12.33
C THR A 290 -24.01 -26.67 12.47
N GLY A 291 -23.67 -25.93 11.42
CA GLY A 291 -22.54 -25.02 11.36
C GLY A 291 -21.55 -25.35 10.24
N GLN A 292 -20.30 -24.90 10.41
CA GLN A 292 -19.27 -25.00 9.39
C GLN A 292 -18.60 -26.37 9.40
N TYR A 293 -18.86 -27.18 8.38
CA TYR A 293 -18.21 -28.47 8.14
C TYR A 293 -17.05 -28.29 7.17
N HIS A 294 -16.20 -29.32 7.07
CA HIS A 294 -15.20 -29.35 6.02
C HIS A 294 -14.84 -30.76 5.55
N LEU A 295 -14.41 -30.86 4.30
CA LEU A 295 -13.65 -32.00 3.81
C LEU A 295 -12.17 -31.76 4.11
N SER A 296 -11.48 -32.77 4.62
CA SER A 296 -10.03 -32.83 4.65
C SER A 296 -9.55 -33.93 3.69
N ILE A 297 -8.64 -33.57 2.79
CA ILE A 297 -7.96 -34.52 1.91
C ILE A 297 -6.53 -34.64 2.41
N GLN A 298 -6.06 -35.88 2.55
CA GLN A 298 -4.69 -36.18 2.96
C GLN A 298 -4.11 -37.33 2.15
N SER A 299 -2.81 -37.31 1.92
CA SER A 299 -2.05 -38.43 1.37
C SER A 299 -0.70 -38.57 2.06
N LYS A 300 -0.21 -39.81 2.16
CA LYS A 300 1.16 -40.11 2.66
C LYS A 300 2.26 -39.45 1.81
N LYS A 301 1.93 -38.93 0.63
CA LYS A 301 2.82 -38.22 -0.28
C LYS A 301 2.82 -36.70 -0.06
N GLY A 302 2.31 -36.22 1.07
CA GLY A 302 2.32 -34.80 1.44
C GLY A 302 1.27 -33.95 0.74
N ILE A 303 0.28 -34.56 0.07
CA ILE A 303 -0.87 -33.86 -0.48
C ILE A 303 -1.85 -33.59 0.67
N SER A 304 -2.24 -32.33 0.82
CA SER A 304 -3.30 -31.94 1.74
C SER A 304 -4.21 -30.87 1.15
N ALA A 305 -5.48 -30.89 1.51
CA ALA A 305 -6.43 -29.82 1.22
C ALA A 305 -7.57 -29.79 2.24
N GLN A 306 -8.21 -28.62 2.33
CA GLN A 306 -9.45 -28.46 3.08
C GLN A 306 -10.47 -27.69 2.24
N LYS A 307 -11.74 -28.09 2.35
CA LYS A 307 -12.86 -27.37 1.72
C LYS A 307 -14.00 -27.24 2.70
N TYR A 308 -14.30 -26.00 3.06
CA TYR A 308 -15.38 -25.65 3.97
C TYR A 308 -16.71 -25.49 3.24
N PHE A 309 -17.78 -25.82 3.95
CA PHE A 309 -19.17 -25.65 3.54
C PHE A 309 -20.05 -25.65 4.80
N ARG A 310 -21.28 -25.18 4.68
CA ARG A 310 -22.20 -25.06 5.82
C ARG A 310 -23.24 -26.17 5.84
N ILE A 311 -23.55 -26.67 7.03
CA ILE A 311 -24.69 -27.52 7.30
C ILE A 311 -25.68 -26.72 8.14
N GLU A 312 -26.86 -26.46 7.61
CA GLU A 312 -27.88 -25.69 8.32
C GLU A 312 -29.25 -26.33 8.11
N GLU A 313 -30.15 -26.17 9.08
CA GLU A 313 -31.57 -26.45 8.87
C GLU A 313 -32.22 -25.20 8.29
N TYR A 314 -32.24 -25.12 6.96
CA TYR A 314 -32.86 -24.00 6.26
C TYR A 314 -34.11 -24.43 5.48
N LYS A 315 -35.09 -23.53 5.45
CA LYS A 315 -36.13 -23.53 4.41
C LYS A 315 -35.57 -22.73 3.23
N ARG A 316 -35.76 -23.22 2.01
CA ARG A 316 -35.33 -22.46 0.83
C ARG A 316 -36.08 -21.12 0.81
N PRO A 317 -35.39 -20.00 0.57
CA PRO A 317 -36.01 -18.71 0.36
C PRO A 317 -37.06 -18.87 -0.72
N THR A 318 -38.28 -18.46 -0.40
CA THR A 318 -39.40 -18.50 -1.33
C THR A 318 -39.47 -17.22 -2.13
N PHE A 319 -38.85 -16.13 -1.66
CA PHE A 319 -38.84 -14.83 -2.32
C PHE A 319 -37.50 -14.08 -2.23
N GLU A 320 -37.33 -13.11 -3.13
CA GLU A 320 -36.21 -12.18 -3.23
C GLU A 320 -36.70 -10.73 -3.16
N ILE A 321 -35.82 -9.82 -2.72
CA ILE A 321 -36.07 -8.38 -2.66
C ILE A 321 -35.17 -7.72 -3.72
N LYS A 322 -35.78 -7.05 -4.69
CA LYS A 322 -35.08 -6.30 -5.73
C LYS A 322 -35.32 -4.81 -5.52
N ILE A 323 -34.29 -4.10 -5.06
CA ILE A 323 -34.37 -2.65 -4.89
C ILE A 323 -34.09 -2.00 -6.25
N ASP A 324 -34.91 -1.02 -6.64
CA ASP A 324 -34.73 -0.29 -7.88
C ASP A 324 -33.38 0.42 -7.90
N THR A 325 -32.71 0.37 -9.05
CA THR A 325 -31.44 1.07 -9.21
C THR A 325 -31.68 2.57 -9.29
N PHE A 326 -31.01 3.34 -8.43
CA PHE A 326 -31.01 4.80 -8.51
C PHE A 326 -30.35 5.27 -9.81
N THR A 327 -31.10 5.99 -10.64
CA THR A 327 -30.61 6.51 -11.93
C THR A 327 -30.53 8.03 -11.99
N GLN A 328 -31.28 8.72 -11.13
CA GLN A 328 -31.31 10.18 -11.06
C GLN A 328 -30.41 10.73 -9.95
N SER A 329 -29.97 11.98 -10.10
CA SER A 329 -29.24 12.69 -9.06
C SER A 329 -30.19 13.32 -8.03
N TYR A 330 -29.75 13.40 -6.78
CA TYR A 330 -30.53 13.97 -5.68
C TYR A 330 -29.84 15.19 -5.08
N ARG A 331 -30.62 16.05 -4.42
CA ARG A 331 -30.15 17.23 -3.70
C ARG A 331 -30.30 17.01 -2.20
N LEU A 332 -29.36 17.53 -1.41
CA LEU A 332 -29.50 17.57 0.04
C LEU A 332 -30.76 18.34 0.45
N ASN A 333 -31.38 17.90 1.54
CA ASN A 333 -32.65 18.41 2.07
C ASN A 333 -33.85 18.25 1.11
N ASN A 334 -33.76 17.34 0.14
CA ASN A 334 -34.88 16.92 -0.69
C ASN A 334 -35.23 15.44 -0.42
N GLU A 335 -36.46 15.06 -0.78
CA GLU A 335 -36.90 13.68 -0.67
C GLU A 335 -36.23 12.78 -1.71
N VAL A 336 -35.78 11.61 -1.25
CA VAL A 336 -35.33 10.49 -2.06
C VAL A 336 -36.41 9.41 -1.98
N LYS A 337 -36.97 9.07 -3.14
CA LYS A 337 -37.91 7.96 -3.29
C LYS A 337 -37.13 6.65 -3.43
N VAL A 338 -37.48 5.66 -2.60
CA VAL A 338 -36.99 4.29 -2.68
C VAL A 338 -38.16 3.41 -3.10
N SER A 339 -37.93 2.56 -4.09
CA SER A 339 -38.89 1.55 -4.54
C SER A 339 -38.17 0.24 -4.86
N GLY A 340 -38.94 -0.83 -4.90
CA GLY A 340 -38.45 -2.15 -5.27
C GLY A 340 -39.55 -3.19 -5.27
N ASP A 341 -39.21 -4.38 -5.70
CA ASP A 341 -40.10 -5.52 -5.84
C ASP A 341 -39.79 -6.60 -4.81
N VAL A 342 -40.85 -7.24 -4.33
CA VAL A 342 -40.82 -8.49 -3.57
C VAL A 342 -41.43 -9.57 -4.45
N LEU A 343 -40.56 -10.43 -5.01
CA LEU A 343 -40.95 -11.47 -5.96
C LEU A 343 -40.57 -12.83 -5.42
N ASN A 344 -41.42 -13.83 -5.65
CA ASN A 344 -40.99 -15.21 -5.42
C ASN A 344 -39.89 -15.62 -6.44
N TYR A 345 -39.12 -16.68 -6.18
CA TYR A 345 -38.08 -17.13 -7.12
C TYR A 345 -38.61 -17.67 -8.47
N ALA A 346 -39.93 -17.85 -8.59
CA ALA A 346 -40.58 -18.15 -9.86
C ALA A 346 -41.00 -16.87 -10.64
N GLY A 347 -40.78 -15.69 -10.06
CA GLY A 347 -41.08 -14.37 -10.66
C GLY A 347 -42.46 -13.79 -10.34
N ASN A 348 -43.28 -14.42 -9.50
CA ASN A 348 -44.61 -13.90 -9.15
C ASN A 348 -44.51 -12.86 -8.02
N PRO A 349 -45.34 -11.80 -8.05
CA PRO A 349 -45.38 -10.78 -7.00
C PRO A 349 -45.93 -11.31 -5.67
N LEU A 350 -45.39 -10.80 -4.56
CA LEU A 350 -45.86 -11.11 -3.21
C LEU A 350 -46.66 -9.94 -2.64
N ASP A 351 -47.99 -10.09 -2.55
CA ASP A 351 -48.90 -9.06 -2.03
C ASP A 351 -48.92 -9.03 -0.48
N GLY A 352 -48.92 -7.82 0.08
CA GLY A 352 -49.13 -7.58 1.50
C GLY A 352 -47.99 -7.99 2.43
N ALA A 353 -46.77 -8.25 1.91
CA ALA A 353 -45.59 -8.53 2.72
C ALA A 353 -45.22 -7.29 3.56
N GLU A 354 -44.87 -7.48 4.83
CA GLU A 354 -44.45 -6.40 5.72
C GLU A 354 -43.01 -5.99 5.39
N VAL A 355 -42.78 -4.71 5.13
CA VAL A 355 -41.48 -4.17 4.74
C VAL A 355 -41.01 -3.19 5.81
N GLU A 356 -40.00 -3.58 6.58
CA GLU A 356 -39.29 -2.69 7.49
C GLU A 356 -38.09 -2.07 6.77
N TYR A 357 -37.82 -0.78 7.00
CA TYR A 357 -36.68 -0.11 6.39
C TYR A 357 -35.94 0.76 7.40
N LYS A 358 -34.65 0.97 7.15
CA LYS A 358 -33.76 1.83 7.93
C LYS A 358 -32.75 2.50 7.00
N VAL A 359 -32.59 3.81 7.13
CA VAL A 359 -31.63 4.58 6.35
C VAL A 359 -30.56 5.14 7.27
N VAL A 360 -29.29 4.85 6.96
CA VAL A 360 -28.11 5.27 7.72
C VAL A 360 -27.23 6.14 6.82
N ARG A 361 -26.84 7.31 7.30
CA ARG A 361 -25.96 8.22 6.57
C ARG A 361 -24.52 8.09 7.04
N GLY A 362 -23.61 7.80 6.10
CA GLY A 362 -22.17 7.96 6.24
C GLY A 362 -21.65 9.20 5.49
N VAL A 363 -20.39 9.58 5.73
CA VAL A 363 -19.73 10.73 5.10
C VAL A 363 -18.48 10.28 4.36
N ARG A 364 -18.32 10.77 3.13
CA ARG A 364 -17.14 10.58 2.27
C ARG A 364 -16.72 11.91 1.68
N TYR A 365 -15.43 12.04 1.38
CA TYR A 365 -14.90 13.20 0.65
C TYR A 365 -14.38 12.77 -0.72
N ILE A 366 -14.58 13.61 -1.73
CA ILE A 366 -13.92 13.41 -3.03
C ILE A 366 -12.44 13.74 -2.82
N ASP A 367 -11.57 12.81 -3.24
CA ASP A 367 -10.14 12.94 -3.08
C ASP A 367 -9.58 14.10 -3.91
N TRP A 368 -9.54 15.27 -3.29
CA TRP A 368 -8.86 16.48 -3.74
C TRP A 368 -7.50 16.62 -3.07
N GLY A 369 -6.75 15.52 -2.97
CA GLY A 369 -5.40 15.58 -2.43
C GLY A 369 -5.28 15.20 -0.96
N TRP A 370 -6.15 14.34 -0.46
CA TRP A 370 -6.23 14.02 0.98
C TRP A 370 -5.03 13.19 1.46
N TRP A 371 -4.23 12.67 0.53
CA TRP A 371 -2.90 12.10 0.80
C TRP A 371 -1.82 13.13 1.19
N TRP A 372 -2.05 14.45 1.09
CA TRP A 372 -1.07 15.49 1.45
C TRP A 372 -1.56 16.58 2.43
N ARG A 373 -2.80 16.49 2.92
CA ARG A 373 -3.29 17.28 4.06
C ARG A 373 -3.89 16.33 5.10
N PRO A 374 -3.76 16.62 6.40
CA PRO A 374 -4.65 16.00 7.38
C PRO A 374 -6.08 16.27 6.91
N GLY A 375 -6.81 15.22 6.56
CA GLY A 375 -8.23 15.36 6.27
C GLY A 375 -8.89 16.05 7.46
N PRO A 376 -9.87 16.95 7.25
CA PRO A 376 -10.65 17.48 8.34
C PRO A 376 -11.04 16.41 9.37
N SER A 377 -10.65 16.64 10.62
CA SER A 377 -11.05 15.85 11.78
C SER A 377 -12.49 16.18 12.16
N TYR A 378 -13.44 15.89 11.28
CA TYR A 378 -14.86 15.99 11.58
C TYR A 378 -15.39 14.64 12.09
N ASP A 379 -16.50 14.72 12.83
CA ASP A 379 -17.27 13.55 13.22
C ASP A 379 -17.90 12.90 11.99
N ASN A 380 -17.30 11.79 11.55
CA ASN A 380 -17.79 10.94 10.46
C ASN A 380 -18.66 9.78 10.97
N SER A 381 -19.21 9.88 12.18
CA SER A 381 -20.09 8.85 12.72
C SER A 381 -21.33 8.64 11.85
N GLU A 382 -21.67 7.37 11.67
CA GLU A 382 -22.90 6.98 10.98
C GLU A 382 -24.13 7.39 11.81
N ARG A 383 -25.14 7.96 11.16
CA ARG A 383 -26.39 8.39 11.82
C ARG A 383 -27.61 7.80 11.13
N VAL A 384 -28.53 7.24 11.91
CA VAL A 384 -29.86 6.82 11.43
C VAL A 384 -30.67 8.06 11.08
N ILE A 385 -31.17 8.12 9.85
CA ILE A 385 -31.97 9.21 9.30
C ILE A 385 -33.46 8.94 9.47
N ILE A 386 -33.89 7.73 9.12
CA ILE A 386 -35.26 7.28 9.28
C ILE A 386 -35.27 5.76 9.46
N PHE A 387 -36.28 5.27 10.17
CA PHE A 387 -36.69 3.87 10.14
C PHE A 387 -38.21 3.82 10.13
N GLY A 388 -38.79 2.77 9.56
CA GLY A 388 -40.25 2.67 9.45
C GLY A 388 -40.70 1.33 8.89
N LYS A 389 -42.01 1.25 8.64
CA LYS A 389 -42.67 0.08 8.07
C LYS A 389 -43.60 0.48 6.93
N THR A 390 -43.71 -0.37 5.92
CA THR A 390 -44.68 -0.30 4.83
C THR A 390 -45.11 -1.71 4.43
N LYS A 391 -45.90 -1.87 3.36
CA LYS A 391 -46.24 -3.17 2.79
C LYS A 391 -46.04 -3.19 1.27
N SER A 392 -45.80 -4.37 0.71
CA SER A 392 -45.89 -4.56 -0.74
C SER A 392 -47.35 -4.54 -1.21
N ASP A 393 -47.58 -4.04 -2.42
CA ASP A 393 -48.90 -4.02 -3.05
C ASP A 393 -49.19 -5.31 -3.85
N GLN A 394 -50.33 -5.35 -4.56
CA GLN A 394 -50.75 -6.50 -5.39
C GLN A 394 -49.77 -6.86 -6.52
N LYS A 395 -48.87 -5.94 -6.88
CA LYS A 395 -47.80 -6.14 -7.86
C LYS A 395 -46.45 -6.46 -7.20
N GLY A 396 -46.43 -6.66 -5.88
CA GLY A 396 -45.22 -6.93 -5.11
C GLY A 396 -44.37 -5.70 -4.88
N VAL A 397 -44.86 -4.50 -5.20
CA VAL A 397 -44.06 -3.26 -5.15
C VAL A 397 -44.15 -2.64 -3.76
N PHE A 398 -43.02 -2.26 -3.19
CA PHE A 398 -42.96 -1.40 -2.00
C PHE A 398 -42.36 -0.04 -2.35
N ASN A 399 -42.72 0.99 -1.57
CA ASN A 399 -42.11 2.31 -1.69
C ASN A 399 -42.13 3.07 -0.36
N PHE A 400 -41.13 3.91 -0.16
CA PHE A 400 -41.07 4.90 0.91
C PHE A 400 -40.14 6.06 0.50
N ASN A 401 -40.25 7.18 1.20
CA ASN A 401 -39.41 8.35 0.98
C ASN A 401 -38.59 8.65 2.23
N PHE A 402 -37.40 9.23 2.05
CA PHE A 402 -36.63 9.82 3.14
C PHE A 402 -36.03 11.16 2.72
N LEU A 403 -35.77 12.04 3.68
CA LEU A 403 -35.12 13.32 3.44
C LEU A 403 -33.60 13.16 3.49
N ALA A 404 -32.88 13.51 2.42
CA ALA A 404 -31.42 13.41 2.35
C ALA A 404 -30.72 14.53 3.14
N VAL A 405 -30.67 14.42 4.47
CA VAL A 405 -30.13 15.48 5.35
C VAL A 405 -28.60 15.42 5.53
N PRO A 406 -27.87 16.54 5.36
CA PRO A 406 -26.42 16.59 5.53
C PRO A 406 -26.00 16.56 7.01
N ASN A 407 -24.71 16.36 7.25
CA ASN A 407 -24.11 16.64 8.57
C ASN A 407 -23.75 18.12 8.65
N GLU A 408 -24.56 18.92 9.34
CA GLU A 408 -24.36 20.38 9.47
C GLU A 408 -23.08 20.76 10.24
N ASN A 409 -22.50 19.82 10.99
CA ASN A 409 -21.20 20.02 11.65
C ASN A 409 -20.02 20.04 10.65
N ILE A 410 -20.26 19.64 9.40
CA ILE A 410 -19.26 19.59 8.34
C ILE A 410 -19.50 20.79 7.40
N PRO A 411 -18.53 21.72 7.27
CA PRO A 411 -18.68 22.87 6.40
C PRO A 411 -18.89 22.50 4.93
N GLU A 412 -19.88 23.12 4.27
CA GLU A 412 -20.17 22.93 2.84
C GLU A 412 -18.95 23.20 1.93
N LYS A 413 -18.08 24.14 2.33
CA LYS A 413 -16.84 24.47 1.59
C LYS A 413 -15.92 23.27 1.37
N ASP A 414 -15.99 22.26 2.26
CA ASP A 414 -15.16 21.06 2.20
C ASP A 414 -15.78 19.98 1.30
N GLN A 415 -16.95 20.28 0.72
CA GLN A 415 -17.69 19.49 -0.26
C GLN A 415 -17.83 18.00 0.10
N PRO A 416 -18.38 17.67 1.28
CA PRO A 416 -18.67 16.29 1.65
C PRO A 416 -19.73 15.69 0.71
N ILE A 417 -19.57 14.40 0.44
CA ILE A 417 -20.60 13.51 -0.09
C ILE A 417 -21.17 12.71 1.08
N PHE A 418 -22.48 12.57 1.13
CA PHE A 418 -23.19 11.77 2.11
C PHE A 418 -23.71 10.50 1.44
N ASP A 419 -23.25 9.35 1.94
CA ASP A 419 -23.66 8.04 1.45
C ASP A 419 -24.81 7.53 2.34
N PHE A 420 -26.01 7.41 1.79
CA PHE A 420 -27.19 6.92 2.50
C PHE A 420 -27.37 5.44 2.21
N ARG A 421 -26.99 4.62 3.18
CA ARG A 421 -27.16 3.18 3.23
C ARG A 421 -28.61 2.85 3.60
N ILE A 422 -29.31 2.13 2.73
CA ILE A 422 -30.71 1.78 2.87
C ILE A 422 -30.80 0.28 3.11
N GLU A 423 -31.19 -0.10 4.33
CA GLU A 423 -31.44 -1.48 4.76
C GLU A 423 -32.95 -1.74 4.68
N ILE A 424 -33.36 -2.78 3.97
CA ILE A 424 -34.76 -3.19 3.82
C ILE A 424 -34.91 -4.63 4.27
N THR A 425 -35.83 -4.88 5.19
CA THR A 425 -36.16 -6.21 5.72
C THR A 425 -37.62 -6.51 5.41
N VAL A 426 -37.89 -7.57 4.67
CA VAL A 426 -39.25 -7.96 4.25
C VAL A 426 -39.65 -9.25 4.92
N LYS A 427 -40.88 -9.30 5.44
CA LYS A 427 -41.50 -10.45 6.09
C LYS A 427 -42.81 -10.84 5.39
N ASP A 428 -42.93 -12.09 4.96
CA ASP A 428 -44.15 -12.59 4.32
C ASP A 428 -45.26 -12.96 5.32
N ILE A 429 -46.42 -13.38 4.80
CA ILE A 429 -47.56 -13.84 5.62
C ILE A 429 -47.27 -15.13 6.40
N THR A 430 -46.26 -15.90 5.99
CA THR A 430 -45.85 -17.15 6.67
C THR A 430 -44.83 -16.91 7.78
N GLY A 431 -44.28 -15.69 7.87
CA GLY A 431 -43.26 -15.27 8.82
C GLY A 431 -41.82 -15.38 8.29
N GLU A 432 -41.62 -15.78 7.03
CA GLU A 432 -40.31 -15.83 6.36
C GLU A 432 -39.78 -14.40 6.14
N THR A 433 -38.52 -14.15 6.51
CA THR A 433 -37.92 -12.80 6.53
C THR A 433 -36.60 -12.77 5.74
N HIS A 434 -36.42 -11.77 4.87
CA HIS A 434 -35.18 -11.53 4.11
C HIS A 434 -34.76 -10.05 4.20
N THR A 435 -33.47 -9.77 4.00
CA THR A 435 -32.92 -8.41 4.03
C THR A 435 -32.14 -8.11 2.76
N ALA A 436 -32.25 -6.87 2.26
CA ALA A 436 -31.49 -6.32 1.15
C ALA A 436 -30.94 -4.93 1.51
N GLU A 437 -29.84 -4.53 0.88
CA GLU A 437 -29.16 -3.26 1.14
C GLU A 437 -28.82 -2.57 -0.19
N THR A 438 -28.91 -1.24 -0.21
CA THR A 438 -28.42 -0.40 -1.30
C THR A 438 -27.85 0.91 -0.76
N VAL A 439 -27.15 1.68 -1.60
CA VAL A 439 -26.58 2.97 -1.21
C VAL A 439 -26.92 4.02 -2.26
N VAL A 440 -27.29 5.22 -1.81
CA VAL A 440 -27.44 6.41 -2.66
C VAL A 440 -26.56 7.55 -2.13
N SER A 441 -25.73 8.11 -3.00
CA SER A 441 -24.81 9.20 -2.66
C SER A 441 -25.42 10.56 -3.01
N VAL A 442 -25.40 11.50 -2.06
CA VAL A 442 -25.94 12.86 -2.21
C VAL A 442 -24.94 13.88 -1.68
N GLY A 443 -24.79 15.02 -2.35
CA GLY A 443 -23.86 16.07 -1.95
C GLY A 443 -24.41 17.45 -2.30
N TYR A 444 -23.65 18.49 -1.94
CA TYR A 444 -24.00 19.88 -2.28
C TYR A 444 -23.91 20.16 -3.79
N LYS A 445 -23.13 19.35 -4.51
CA LYS A 445 -22.99 19.35 -5.96
C LYS A 445 -23.27 17.95 -6.48
N ALA A 446 -24.04 17.85 -7.55
CA ALA A 446 -24.50 16.58 -8.11
C ALA A 446 -23.69 16.12 -9.34
N LEU A 447 -22.56 16.78 -9.63
CA LEU A 447 -21.74 16.53 -10.81
C LEU A 447 -20.27 16.34 -10.39
N ILE A 448 -19.58 15.42 -11.05
CA ILE A 448 -18.15 15.19 -10.96
C ILE A 448 -17.57 15.37 -12.36
N LEU A 449 -16.51 16.17 -12.49
CA LEU A 449 -15.80 16.41 -13.74
C LEU A 449 -14.38 15.86 -13.64
N LYS A 450 -13.99 15.02 -14.60
CA LYS A 450 -12.64 14.45 -14.75
C LYS A 450 -12.19 14.56 -16.20
N THR A 451 -10.88 14.58 -16.43
CA THR A 451 -10.32 14.65 -17.79
C THR A 451 -10.14 13.28 -18.45
N GLY A 452 -10.20 12.18 -17.69
CA GLY A 452 -9.90 10.83 -18.19
C GLY A 452 -8.45 10.63 -18.64
N LEU A 453 -7.59 11.64 -18.51
CA LEU A 453 -6.18 11.59 -18.88
C LEU A 453 -5.35 10.92 -17.77
N GLU A 454 -4.36 10.14 -18.16
CA GLU A 454 -3.35 9.63 -17.23
C GLU A 454 -2.50 10.76 -16.64
N GLU A 455 -2.00 10.58 -15.43
CA GLU A 455 -1.13 11.58 -14.78
C GLU A 455 0.19 11.80 -15.51
N SER A 456 0.70 10.80 -16.24
CA SER A 456 1.99 10.88 -16.95
C SER A 456 1.90 10.36 -18.37
N LEU A 457 1.91 11.29 -19.33
CA LEU A 457 1.72 11.06 -20.75
C LEU A 457 3.04 11.18 -21.52
N ASP A 458 3.06 10.64 -22.73
CA ASP A 458 4.08 10.87 -23.76
C ASP A 458 3.44 11.63 -24.93
N VAL A 459 4.12 12.64 -25.48
CA VAL A 459 3.68 13.38 -26.67
C VAL A 459 3.29 12.44 -27.81
N LYS A 460 4.03 11.33 -27.99
CA LYS A 460 3.78 10.35 -29.06
C LYS A 460 2.46 9.59 -28.88
N THR A 461 2.08 9.30 -27.63
CA THR A 461 0.86 8.53 -27.31
C THR A 461 -0.30 9.43 -26.91
N LEU A 462 -0.09 10.74 -26.85
CA LEU A 462 -1.10 11.72 -26.53
C LEU A 462 -2.21 11.69 -27.58
N LYS A 463 -3.45 11.64 -27.12
CA LYS A 463 -4.65 11.58 -27.96
C LYS A 463 -5.64 12.65 -27.52
N PRO A 464 -6.58 13.05 -28.39
CA PRO A 464 -7.73 13.82 -27.95
C PRO A 464 -8.48 13.10 -26.82
N PHE A 465 -8.93 13.85 -25.83
CA PHE A 465 -9.59 13.32 -24.63
C PHE A 465 -10.96 13.95 -24.44
N ARG A 466 -11.82 13.31 -23.66
CA ARG A 466 -13.16 13.84 -23.31
C ARG A 466 -13.21 14.17 -21.84
N ILE A 467 -14.00 15.18 -21.51
CA ILE A 467 -14.32 15.44 -20.10
C ILE A 467 -15.35 14.40 -19.66
N GLU A 468 -14.94 13.52 -18.77
CA GLU A 468 -15.82 12.60 -18.08
C GLU A 468 -16.66 13.40 -17.07
N ALA A 469 -17.96 13.44 -17.34
CA ALA A 469 -18.95 14.07 -16.49
C ALA A 469 -19.87 12.98 -15.95
N THR A 470 -19.88 12.77 -14.63
CA THR A 470 -20.75 11.77 -13.98
C THR A 470 -21.53 12.41 -12.84
N ASN A 471 -22.69 11.84 -12.50
CA ASN A 471 -23.32 12.16 -11.23
C ASN A 471 -22.59 11.48 -10.05
N LEU A 472 -23.09 11.67 -8.83
CA LEU A 472 -22.52 11.07 -7.63
C LEU A 472 -22.70 9.54 -7.55
N LEU A 473 -23.53 8.95 -8.41
CA LEU A 473 -23.74 7.51 -8.55
C LEU A 473 -22.78 6.88 -9.58
N GLY A 474 -21.92 7.68 -10.21
CA GLY A 474 -21.00 7.22 -11.26
C GLY A 474 -21.63 7.07 -12.65
N LEU A 475 -22.90 7.47 -12.82
CA LEU A 475 -23.58 7.42 -14.11
C LEU A 475 -23.17 8.61 -14.99
N PRO A 476 -22.88 8.40 -16.29
CA PRO A 476 -22.56 9.49 -17.22
C PRO A 476 -23.66 10.54 -17.31
N GLN A 477 -23.29 11.83 -17.25
CA GLN A 477 -24.20 12.96 -17.34
C GLN A 477 -23.70 13.97 -18.37
N LYS A 478 -24.44 14.13 -19.47
CA LYS A 478 -24.12 15.12 -20.51
C LYS A 478 -23.98 16.52 -19.92
N SER A 479 -22.81 17.13 -20.10
CA SER A 479 -22.46 18.40 -19.46
C SER A 479 -21.73 19.31 -20.43
N LYS A 480 -22.07 20.60 -20.38
CA LYS A 480 -21.40 21.67 -21.11
C LYS A 480 -20.82 22.66 -20.13
N GLY A 481 -19.61 23.14 -20.42
CA GLY A 481 -18.87 23.96 -19.48
C GLY A 481 -17.70 24.70 -20.10
N ASN A 482 -16.83 25.24 -19.25
CA ASN A 482 -15.58 25.85 -19.65
C ASN A 482 -14.41 24.94 -19.27
N ILE A 483 -13.36 24.98 -20.09
CA ILE A 483 -12.11 24.27 -19.85
C ILE A 483 -10.97 25.28 -20.03
N THR A 484 -10.01 25.22 -19.10
CA THR A 484 -8.78 26.00 -19.15
C THR A 484 -7.61 25.06 -18.90
N ILE A 485 -6.62 25.10 -19.80
CA ILE A 485 -5.39 24.31 -19.71
C ILE A 485 -4.24 25.28 -19.52
N GLU A 486 -3.53 25.13 -18.41
CA GLU A 486 -2.45 26.02 -17.98
C GLU A 486 -1.14 25.22 -17.91
N LYS A 487 -0.08 25.71 -18.56
CA LYS A 487 1.26 25.16 -18.38
C LYS A 487 1.84 25.69 -17.07
N MET A 488 2.35 24.79 -16.24
CA MET A 488 2.94 25.11 -14.95
C MET A 488 4.41 25.45 -15.09
N LYS A 489 4.88 26.43 -14.32
CA LYS A 489 6.29 26.85 -14.30
C LYS A 489 7.13 25.83 -13.55
N GLU A 490 7.97 25.13 -14.28
CA GLU A 490 8.92 24.16 -13.73
C GLU A 490 9.98 24.83 -12.84
N PRO A 491 10.54 24.09 -11.86
CA PRO A 491 11.68 24.59 -11.10
C PRO A 491 12.93 24.69 -11.97
N ASP A 492 13.85 25.61 -11.64
CA ASP A 492 15.08 25.80 -12.41
C ASP A 492 16.00 24.56 -12.38
N ARG A 493 15.88 23.73 -11.35
CA ARG A 493 16.61 22.46 -11.15
C ARG A 493 15.73 21.44 -10.44
N LEU A 494 16.06 20.16 -10.58
CA LEU A 494 15.40 19.10 -9.81
C LEU A 494 15.55 19.32 -8.31
N ILE A 495 14.42 19.32 -7.60
CA ILE A 495 14.36 19.48 -6.15
C ILE A 495 14.50 18.10 -5.50
N ARG A 496 15.39 18.00 -4.52
CA ARG A 496 15.66 16.76 -3.77
C ARG A 496 14.78 16.69 -2.52
N ASN A 497 14.26 15.52 -2.17
CA ASN A 497 13.46 15.37 -0.94
C ASN A 497 14.28 15.63 0.33
N SER A 498 13.70 16.37 1.30
CA SER A 498 14.26 16.48 2.65
C SER A 498 14.09 15.18 3.43
N TYR A 499 14.95 14.96 4.43
CA TYR A 499 14.77 13.86 5.40
C TYR A 499 13.99 14.29 6.65
N TRP A 500 13.52 15.53 6.71
CA TRP A 500 12.68 16.05 7.78
C TRP A 500 11.55 16.90 7.20
N ASP A 501 10.43 16.95 7.91
CA ASP A 501 9.26 17.72 7.52
C ASP A 501 9.43 19.24 7.75
N ASP A 502 8.48 20.02 7.27
CA ASP A 502 8.39 21.47 7.51
C ASP A 502 7.21 21.81 8.45
N GLN A 503 6.91 20.95 9.42
CA GLN A 503 5.88 21.27 10.41
C GLN A 503 6.38 22.31 11.42
N GLY A 504 5.48 23.19 11.87
CA GLY A 504 5.76 24.25 12.85
C GLY A 504 6.25 25.57 12.24
N ARG A 505 6.61 26.52 13.11
CA ARG A 505 7.20 27.79 12.68
C ARG A 505 8.69 27.60 12.40
N THR A 506 9.06 27.59 11.12
CA THR A 506 10.46 27.40 10.69
C THR A 506 11.22 28.73 10.63
N PHE A 507 12.32 28.79 11.36
CA PHE A 507 13.33 29.85 11.32
C PHE A 507 14.60 29.35 10.62
N TYR A 508 15.30 30.28 9.99
CA TYR A 508 16.57 30.01 9.30
C TYR A 508 17.71 30.74 10.00
N SER A 509 18.79 30.01 10.26
CA SER A 509 20.04 30.59 10.78
C SER A 509 20.63 31.66 9.87
N GLN A 510 21.42 32.56 10.47
CA GLN A 510 22.13 33.60 9.74
C GLN A 510 23.11 33.00 8.72
N GLU A 511 23.85 31.97 9.10
CA GLU A 511 24.83 31.29 8.25
C GLU A 511 24.19 30.67 7.00
N LEU A 512 22.99 30.12 7.15
CA LEU A 512 22.24 29.55 6.04
C LEU A 512 21.80 30.64 5.05
N LYS A 513 21.33 31.77 5.57
CA LYS A 513 20.94 32.96 4.77
C LYS A 513 22.14 33.58 4.06
N GLU A 514 23.24 33.83 4.77
CA GLU A 514 24.46 34.45 4.23
C GLU A 514 25.12 33.59 3.15
N LYS A 515 25.13 32.27 3.33
CA LYS A 515 25.69 31.34 2.33
C LYS A 515 24.73 31.09 1.16
N GLY A 516 23.51 31.63 1.19
CA GLY A 516 22.48 31.38 0.18
C GLY A 516 22.12 29.89 0.05
N ILE A 517 22.26 29.10 1.12
CA ILE A 517 21.98 27.66 1.09
C ILE A 517 20.48 27.48 1.31
N SER A 518 19.77 26.97 0.31
CA SER A 518 18.38 26.55 0.47
C SER A 518 18.33 25.10 0.95
N ILE A 519 17.53 24.83 1.98
CA ILE A 519 17.13 23.48 2.36
C ILE A 519 15.92 23.12 1.49
N PRO A 520 16.02 22.08 0.65
CA PRO A 520 14.87 21.59 -0.09
C PRO A 520 13.78 21.18 0.89
N LYS A 521 12.54 21.62 0.69
CA LYS A 521 11.40 21.06 1.41
C LYS A 521 11.12 19.67 0.86
N SER A 522 10.65 18.75 1.71
CA SER A 522 10.19 17.44 1.23
C SER A 522 9.04 17.66 0.24
N PRO A 523 9.20 17.36 -1.06
CA PRO A 523 8.13 17.48 -2.00
C PRO A 523 7.25 16.26 -1.80
N VAL A 524 6.07 16.47 -1.25
CA VAL A 524 4.95 16.01 -2.07
C VAL A 524 5.05 16.89 -3.31
N ILE A 525 5.26 16.33 -4.50
CA ILE A 525 5.23 17.12 -5.74
C ILE A 525 3.77 17.57 -5.91
N SER A 526 3.37 18.57 -5.14
CA SER A 526 2.08 19.18 -5.21
C SER A 526 2.19 20.20 -6.32
N TYR A 527 1.88 19.76 -7.55
CA TYR A 527 1.80 20.66 -8.70
C TYR A 527 0.87 21.86 -8.44
N SER A 528 -0.04 21.74 -7.47
CA SER A 528 -0.90 22.84 -7.01
C SER A 528 -0.14 24.03 -6.40
N GLU A 529 1.08 23.84 -5.90
CA GLU A 529 1.93 24.92 -5.38
C GLU A 529 2.75 25.61 -6.47
N TRP A 530 2.80 25.03 -7.67
CA TRP A 530 3.56 25.59 -8.77
C TRP A 530 2.84 26.81 -9.34
N LYS A 531 3.61 27.82 -9.75
CA LYS A 531 3.05 28.99 -10.42
C LYS A 531 2.64 28.61 -11.83
N VAL A 532 1.56 29.21 -12.33
CA VAL A 532 1.20 29.13 -13.74
C VAL A 532 2.25 29.89 -14.56
N GLU A 533 2.79 29.25 -15.60
CA GLU A 533 3.69 29.88 -16.57
C GLU A 533 2.88 30.64 -17.61
N LYS A 534 1.90 29.95 -18.24
CA LYS A 534 0.99 30.53 -19.22
C LYS A 534 -0.25 29.67 -19.40
N GLN A 535 -1.36 30.31 -19.79
CA GLN A 535 -2.53 29.62 -20.30
C GLN A 535 -2.27 29.17 -21.75
N VAL A 536 -2.39 27.88 -22.04
CA VAL A 536 -2.18 27.33 -23.39
C VAL A 536 -3.49 27.10 -24.14
N PHE A 537 -4.60 26.96 -23.42
CA PHE A 537 -5.93 26.83 -24.01
C PHE A 537 -7.00 27.33 -23.04
N SER A 538 -8.03 27.97 -23.57
CA SER A 538 -9.27 28.24 -22.86
C SER A 538 -10.43 28.23 -23.84
N GLY A 539 -11.52 27.56 -23.48
CA GLY A 539 -12.67 27.41 -24.35
C GLY A 539 -13.85 26.75 -23.65
N LYS A 540 -14.87 26.44 -24.44
CA LYS A 540 -16.02 25.64 -23.99
C LYS A 540 -15.79 24.18 -24.29
N PHE A 541 -16.27 23.30 -23.42
CA PHE A 541 -16.32 21.87 -23.68
C PHE A 541 -17.77 21.37 -23.71
N ASP A 542 -17.97 20.28 -24.43
CA ASP A 542 -19.13 19.40 -24.36
C ASP A 542 -18.57 18.01 -24.01
N SER A 543 -19.10 17.34 -22.99
CA SER A 543 -18.62 16.02 -22.55
C SER A 543 -18.63 14.95 -23.66
N GLU A 544 -19.43 15.15 -24.71
CA GLU A 544 -19.50 14.24 -25.86
C GLU A 544 -18.45 14.52 -26.93
N VAL A 545 -17.78 15.69 -26.88
CA VAL A 545 -16.81 16.16 -27.87
C VAL A 545 -15.40 16.09 -27.28
N SER A 546 -14.48 15.53 -28.06
CA SER A 546 -13.08 15.45 -27.63
C SER A 546 -12.39 16.81 -27.73
N VAL A 547 -11.58 17.12 -26.73
CA VAL A 547 -10.62 18.22 -26.71
C VAL A 547 -9.30 17.70 -27.30
N ASP A 548 -8.78 18.39 -28.31
CA ASP A 548 -7.51 18.00 -28.94
C ASP A 548 -6.32 18.39 -28.06
N ALA A 549 -5.81 17.44 -27.26
CA ALA A 549 -4.60 17.66 -26.49
C ALA A 549 -3.33 17.77 -27.35
N THR A 550 -3.32 17.17 -28.55
CA THR A 550 -2.08 16.96 -29.34
C THR A 550 -1.51 18.26 -29.89
N SER A 551 -2.36 19.22 -30.21
CA SER A 551 -1.97 20.57 -30.64
C SER A 551 -1.70 21.54 -29.48
N ILE A 552 -2.12 21.19 -28.25
CA ILE A 552 -2.09 22.08 -27.08
C ILE A 552 -0.92 21.74 -26.13
N MET A 553 -0.67 20.46 -25.90
CA MET A 553 0.22 19.97 -24.84
C MET A 553 1.50 19.39 -25.44
N GLN A 554 2.63 20.00 -25.09
CA GLN A 554 3.99 19.53 -25.40
C GLN A 554 4.67 19.06 -24.11
N ALA A 555 5.97 18.74 -24.12
CA ALA A 555 6.69 18.41 -22.90
C ALA A 555 6.54 19.53 -21.83
N GLY A 556 6.10 19.14 -20.62
CA GLY A 556 5.81 20.06 -19.53
C GLY A 556 4.82 19.49 -18.51
N VAL A 557 4.48 20.28 -17.50
CA VAL A 557 3.42 19.97 -16.53
C VAL A 557 2.24 20.89 -16.78
N TYR A 558 1.02 20.34 -16.77
CA TYR A 558 -0.21 21.04 -17.07
C TYR A 558 -1.23 20.90 -15.96
N LYS A 559 -1.94 21.98 -15.66
CA LYS A 559 -3.14 22.00 -14.85
C LYS A 559 -4.34 22.16 -15.76
N ILE A 560 -5.30 21.25 -15.67
CA ILE A 560 -6.57 21.33 -16.40
C ILE A 560 -7.67 21.66 -15.40
N THR A 561 -8.32 22.79 -15.60
CA THR A 561 -9.47 23.24 -14.82
C THR A 561 -10.71 23.16 -15.70
N THR A 562 -11.74 22.46 -15.24
CA THR A 562 -13.04 22.37 -15.90
C THR A 562 -14.12 22.92 -14.99
N THR A 563 -15.05 23.70 -15.52
CA THR A 563 -16.22 24.19 -14.77
C THR A 563 -17.50 23.91 -15.54
N ALA A 564 -18.51 23.38 -14.86
CA ALA A 564 -19.84 23.18 -15.43
C ALA A 564 -20.90 23.28 -14.34
N LYS A 565 -22.15 23.50 -14.74
CA LYS A 565 -23.29 23.44 -13.81
C LYS A 565 -23.83 22.02 -13.76
N ASP A 566 -24.19 21.56 -12.57
CA ASP A 566 -24.95 20.33 -12.40
C ASP A 566 -26.42 20.52 -12.83
N ILE A 567 -27.22 19.45 -12.72
CA ILE A 567 -28.65 19.49 -13.09
C ILE A 567 -29.48 20.46 -12.22
N PHE A 568 -28.96 20.87 -11.07
CA PHE A 568 -29.59 21.81 -10.14
C PHE A 568 -29.08 23.24 -10.31
N GLY A 569 -28.20 23.48 -11.28
CA GLY A 569 -27.64 24.79 -11.58
C GLY A 569 -26.43 25.19 -10.72
N MET A 570 -25.92 24.29 -9.87
CA MET A 570 -24.76 24.55 -9.01
C MET A 570 -23.46 24.38 -9.79
N GLU A 571 -22.55 25.34 -9.64
CA GLU A 571 -21.25 25.30 -10.33
C GLU A 571 -20.30 24.28 -9.67
N THR A 572 -19.78 23.39 -10.49
CA THR A 572 -18.82 22.34 -10.16
C THR A 572 -17.51 22.60 -10.87
N THR A 573 -16.40 22.38 -10.16
CA THR A 573 -15.04 22.53 -10.70
C THR A 573 -14.29 21.21 -10.58
N GLY A 574 -13.72 20.74 -11.69
CA GLY A 574 -12.76 19.63 -11.73
C GLY A 574 -11.35 20.18 -11.97
N ILE A 575 -10.38 19.77 -11.14
CA ILE A 575 -8.96 20.13 -11.28
C ILE A 575 -8.14 18.85 -11.40
N SER A 576 -7.25 18.80 -12.37
CA SER A 576 -6.32 17.69 -12.58
C SER A 576 -4.95 18.21 -13.04
N PHE A 577 -3.90 17.45 -12.74
CA PHE A 577 -2.54 17.77 -13.13
C PHE A 577 -1.96 16.62 -13.96
N HIS A 578 -1.31 16.96 -15.07
CA HIS A 578 -0.76 15.98 -16.00
C HIS A 578 0.66 16.37 -16.40
N GLN A 579 1.57 15.40 -16.35
CA GLN A 579 2.92 15.52 -16.83
C GLN A 579 3.01 14.96 -18.25
N VAL A 580 3.52 15.75 -19.20
CA VAL A 580 3.76 15.33 -20.58
C VAL A 580 5.26 15.25 -20.82
N ARG A 581 5.71 14.13 -21.41
CA ARG A 581 7.10 13.81 -21.71
C ARG A 581 7.28 13.65 -23.21
N ASP A 582 8.48 13.92 -23.71
CA ASP A 582 8.81 13.69 -25.11
C ASP A 582 10.11 12.89 -25.19
N PHE A 583 9.96 11.58 -25.37
CA PHE A 583 11.09 10.67 -25.44
C PHE A 583 11.84 10.77 -26.77
N GLU A 584 11.16 11.14 -27.87
CA GLU A 584 11.81 11.27 -29.19
C GLU A 584 12.74 12.49 -29.23
N GLU A 585 12.29 13.61 -28.67
CA GLU A 585 13.05 14.86 -28.63
C GLU A 585 13.93 15.01 -27.38
N ASN A 586 13.93 14.03 -26.48
CA ASN A 586 14.64 14.07 -25.19
C ASN A 586 14.28 15.30 -24.34
N LYS A 587 12.98 15.66 -24.29
CA LYS A 587 12.44 16.78 -23.50
C LYS A 587 11.56 16.23 -22.38
N PHE A 588 12.00 16.44 -21.14
CA PHE A 588 11.29 15.97 -19.96
C PHE A 588 11.13 17.08 -18.93
N PRO A 589 9.98 17.18 -18.26
CA PRO A 589 9.81 18.14 -17.18
C PRO A 589 10.67 17.75 -15.97
N LYS A 590 11.12 18.75 -15.21
CA LYS A 590 11.98 18.60 -14.02
C LYS A 590 11.19 18.16 -12.78
N THR A 591 10.39 17.11 -12.93
CA THR A 591 9.61 16.48 -11.84
C THR A 591 10.40 15.37 -11.15
N LYS A 592 11.16 14.60 -11.93
CA LYS A 592 12.05 13.54 -11.46
C LYS A 592 13.28 13.38 -12.35
N PRO A 593 14.40 12.83 -11.85
CA PRO A 593 15.62 12.67 -12.63
C PRO A 593 15.48 11.71 -13.81
N LEU A 594 14.89 10.53 -13.60
CA LEU A 594 14.71 9.50 -14.61
C LEU A 594 13.24 9.40 -15.00
N HIS A 595 12.96 9.43 -16.30
CA HIS A 595 11.62 9.21 -16.84
C HIS A 595 11.60 7.89 -17.57
N VAL A 596 10.64 7.03 -17.24
CA VAL A 596 10.55 5.70 -17.86
C VAL A 596 9.12 5.47 -18.34
N SER A 597 8.98 4.94 -19.54
CA SER A 597 7.70 4.56 -20.13
C SER A 597 7.76 3.11 -20.61
N LEU A 598 6.83 2.29 -20.14
CA LEU A 598 6.66 0.91 -20.57
C LEU A 598 5.69 0.89 -21.75
N ALA A 599 6.13 0.35 -22.90
CA ALA A 599 5.32 0.40 -24.13
C ALA A 599 4.05 -0.46 -24.07
N THR A 600 4.15 -1.64 -23.45
CA THR A 600 2.99 -2.52 -23.19
C THR A 600 3.20 -3.26 -21.87
N ALA A 601 2.13 -3.37 -21.10
CA ALA A 601 2.13 -4.09 -19.84
C ALA A 601 1.99 -5.61 -20.01
N VAL A 602 1.54 -6.08 -21.18
CA VAL A 602 1.33 -7.52 -21.47
C VAL A 602 2.09 -7.88 -22.75
N VAL A 603 2.89 -8.95 -22.69
CA VAL A 603 3.68 -9.44 -23.83
C VAL A 603 3.67 -10.97 -23.85
N GLU A 604 3.25 -11.54 -24.98
CA GLU A 604 3.35 -12.98 -25.23
C GLU A 604 4.80 -13.42 -25.51
N PRO A 605 5.18 -14.67 -25.19
CA PRO A 605 6.42 -15.26 -25.67
C PRO A 605 6.58 -15.15 -27.19
N GLY A 606 7.81 -14.85 -27.63
CA GLY A 606 8.13 -14.46 -29.00
C GLY A 606 8.08 -12.93 -29.23
N GLY A 607 7.44 -12.18 -28.33
CA GLY A 607 7.45 -10.72 -28.31
C GLY A 607 8.69 -10.10 -27.67
N LYS A 608 8.68 -8.78 -27.54
CA LYS A 608 9.72 -7.99 -26.85
C LYS A 608 9.08 -6.99 -25.90
N ALA A 609 9.59 -6.91 -24.68
CA ALA A 609 9.31 -5.82 -23.76
C ALA A 609 10.16 -4.60 -24.12
N TYR A 610 9.58 -3.41 -24.03
CA TYR A 610 10.27 -2.15 -24.35
C TYR A 610 10.10 -1.12 -23.25
N LEU A 611 11.23 -0.57 -22.78
CA LEU A 611 11.28 0.55 -21.84
C LEU A 611 11.97 1.73 -22.52
N ASN A 612 11.23 2.84 -22.70
CA ASN A 612 11.83 4.12 -23.03
C ASN A 612 12.34 4.76 -21.75
N ILE A 613 13.63 5.06 -21.68
CA ILE A 613 14.31 5.60 -20.49
C ILE A 613 14.96 6.93 -20.87
N GLY A 614 14.52 8.01 -20.25
CA GLY A 614 14.98 9.37 -20.50
C GLY A 614 15.41 10.08 -19.22
N VAL A 615 16.07 11.23 -19.37
CA VAL A 615 16.66 11.97 -18.25
C VAL A 615 16.36 13.46 -18.37
N ALA A 616 15.93 14.08 -17.26
CA ALA A 616 15.41 15.46 -17.29
C ALA A 616 16.48 16.56 -17.20
N GLU A 617 17.63 16.29 -16.57
CA GLU A 617 18.62 17.34 -16.32
C GLU A 617 20.07 16.87 -16.51
N LYS A 618 20.56 15.95 -15.67
CA LYS A 618 21.95 15.48 -15.69
C LYS A 618 22.01 13.98 -15.92
N PRO A 619 23.07 13.44 -16.57
CA PRO A 619 23.18 12.01 -16.80
C PRO A 619 22.99 11.16 -15.54
N VAL A 620 22.22 10.09 -15.65
CA VAL A 620 21.93 9.15 -14.56
C VAL A 620 22.58 7.79 -14.84
N TYR A 621 23.18 7.18 -13.83
CA TYR A 621 23.79 5.85 -13.92
C TYR A 621 22.84 4.81 -13.29
N VAL A 622 22.14 4.08 -14.15
CA VAL A 622 21.09 3.13 -13.76
C VAL A 622 21.68 1.72 -13.74
N LEU A 623 21.40 0.97 -12.67
CA LEU A 623 21.50 -0.48 -12.68
C LEU A 623 20.10 -1.03 -12.96
N LEU A 624 19.93 -1.63 -14.13
CA LEU A 624 18.72 -2.36 -14.52
C LEU A 624 18.91 -3.83 -14.17
N ILE A 625 17.96 -4.37 -13.40
CA ILE A 625 17.88 -5.78 -13.07
C ILE A 625 16.56 -6.31 -13.61
N ALA A 626 16.60 -7.42 -14.36
CA ALA A 626 15.38 -8.13 -14.74
C ALA A 626 15.26 -9.41 -13.91
N GLU A 627 14.11 -9.55 -13.26
CA GLU A 627 13.80 -10.63 -12.34
C GLU A 627 12.48 -11.31 -12.74
N ASN A 628 12.46 -12.62 -12.64
CA ASN A 628 11.25 -13.44 -12.70
C ASN A 628 11.35 -14.38 -11.49
N ASN A 629 10.42 -14.23 -10.56
CA ASN A 629 10.25 -15.10 -9.41
C ASN A 629 11.50 -15.27 -8.52
N GLY A 630 12.15 -14.18 -8.09
CA GLY A 630 13.34 -14.28 -7.23
C GLY A 630 14.62 -14.65 -7.99
N THR A 631 14.52 -15.01 -9.27
CA THR A 631 15.67 -15.30 -10.11
C THR A 631 16.01 -14.08 -10.96
N ILE A 632 17.19 -13.54 -10.72
CA ILE A 632 17.79 -12.49 -11.54
C ILE A 632 18.45 -13.14 -12.75
N PHE A 633 18.06 -12.73 -13.94
CA PHE A 633 18.66 -13.22 -15.19
C PHE A 633 19.32 -12.12 -16.03
N LEU A 634 19.14 -10.84 -15.66
CA LEU A 634 19.84 -9.71 -16.28
C LEU A 634 20.31 -8.70 -15.23
N LYS A 635 21.55 -8.22 -15.38
CA LYS A 635 22.15 -7.13 -14.61
C LYS A 635 22.91 -6.20 -15.55
N GLU A 636 22.36 -5.03 -15.85
CA GLU A 636 22.92 -4.10 -16.82
C GLU A 636 23.15 -2.71 -16.22
N ASN A 637 24.37 -2.17 -16.36
CA ASN A 637 24.65 -0.79 -15.98
C ASN A 637 24.56 0.09 -17.23
N MET A 638 23.74 1.13 -17.14
CA MET A 638 23.50 2.06 -18.23
C MET A 638 23.79 3.49 -17.78
N LYS A 639 24.43 4.27 -18.64
CA LYS A 639 24.54 5.72 -18.48
C LYS A 639 23.48 6.37 -19.37
N VAL A 640 22.44 6.92 -18.76
CA VAL A 640 21.36 7.62 -19.46
C VAL A 640 21.71 9.10 -19.53
N ASN A 641 22.10 9.58 -20.70
CA ASN A 641 22.36 11.00 -20.99
C ASN A 641 21.44 11.57 -22.09
N LYS A 642 20.68 10.69 -22.72
CA LYS A 642 19.60 10.95 -23.68
C LYS A 642 18.60 9.80 -23.56
N THR A 643 17.48 9.87 -24.28
CA THR A 643 16.56 8.75 -24.39
C THR A 643 17.26 7.48 -24.89
N ILE A 644 17.01 6.37 -24.21
CA ILE A 644 17.42 5.01 -24.57
C ILE A 644 16.15 4.17 -24.67
N LEU A 645 16.01 3.42 -25.76
CA LEU A 645 15.04 2.35 -25.88
C LEU A 645 15.70 1.04 -25.45
N PHE A 646 15.40 0.58 -24.24
CA PHE A 646 15.80 -0.73 -23.78
C PHE A 646 14.78 -1.78 -24.26
N SER A 647 15.26 -2.91 -24.77
CA SER A 647 14.40 -4.01 -25.20
C SER A 647 14.87 -5.34 -24.64
N TYR A 648 13.92 -6.18 -24.22
CA TYR A 648 14.19 -7.53 -23.74
C TYR A 648 13.29 -8.56 -24.45
N PRO A 649 13.84 -9.62 -25.08
CA PRO A 649 13.05 -10.65 -25.74
C PRO A 649 12.33 -11.54 -24.71
N ILE A 650 11.04 -11.79 -24.93
CA ILE A 650 10.23 -12.62 -24.05
C ILE A 650 10.20 -14.05 -24.58
N SER A 651 10.53 -15.00 -23.71
CA SER A 651 10.52 -16.44 -23.98
C SER A 651 9.49 -17.17 -23.10
N GLU A 652 9.23 -18.45 -23.37
CA GLU A 652 8.35 -19.26 -22.54
C GLU A 652 8.82 -19.36 -21.07
N ALA A 653 10.14 -19.27 -20.82
CA ALA A 653 10.68 -19.26 -19.46
C ALA A 653 10.30 -17.99 -18.67
N ASN A 654 9.77 -16.97 -19.33
CA ASN A 654 9.36 -15.71 -18.71
C ASN A 654 7.89 -15.66 -18.33
N ARG A 655 7.10 -16.72 -18.58
CA ARG A 655 5.70 -16.82 -18.14
C ARG A 655 5.59 -16.54 -16.63
N GLY A 656 4.49 -15.92 -16.23
CA GLY A 656 4.30 -15.37 -14.88
C GLY A 656 4.81 -13.92 -14.73
N GLY A 657 5.50 -13.40 -15.75
CA GLY A 657 5.86 -12.00 -15.90
C GLY A 657 7.29 -11.67 -15.47
N ILE A 658 7.78 -10.52 -15.92
CA ILE A 658 9.12 -10.00 -15.60
C ILE A 658 8.98 -8.67 -14.86
N THR A 659 9.73 -8.50 -13.78
CA THR A 659 9.88 -7.19 -13.13
C THR A 659 11.25 -6.60 -13.47
N PHE A 660 11.25 -5.41 -14.08
CA PHE A 660 12.45 -4.60 -14.29
C PHE A 660 12.62 -3.64 -13.11
N HIS A 661 13.75 -3.76 -12.42
CA HIS A 661 14.16 -2.90 -11.32
C HIS A 661 15.21 -1.91 -11.82
N LEU A 662 14.92 -0.62 -11.77
CA LEU A 662 15.86 0.44 -12.13
C LEU A 662 16.31 1.13 -10.84
N MET A 663 17.56 0.87 -10.46
CA MET A 663 18.16 1.44 -9.25
C MET A 663 19.19 2.50 -9.63
N TYR A 664 19.15 3.67 -9.01
CA TYR A 664 20.16 4.72 -9.23
C TYR A 664 20.30 5.63 -8.01
N VAL A 665 21.39 6.40 -8.01
CA VAL A 665 21.63 7.46 -7.03
C VAL A 665 21.71 8.79 -7.77
N TYR A 666 20.93 9.77 -7.34
CA TYR A 666 20.89 11.12 -7.92
C TYR A 666 20.89 12.16 -6.81
N ASN A 667 21.85 13.10 -6.82
CA ASN A 667 21.97 14.17 -5.83
C ASN A 667 21.90 13.70 -4.36
N ASN A 668 22.58 12.60 -3.99
CA ASN A 668 22.50 12.02 -2.64
C ASN A 668 21.10 11.46 -2.25
N ARG A 669 20.29 11.03 -3.22
CA ARG A 669 19.11 10.20 -2.98
C ARG A 669 19.22 8.91 -3.77
N GLN A 670 18.74 7.83 -3.19
CA GLN A 670 18.62 6.55 -3.85
C GLN A 670 17.18 6.41 -4.34
N GLU A 671 17.03 6.00 -5.59
CA GLU A 671 15.75 5.79 -6.25
C GLU A 671 15.66 4.35 -6.74
N HIS A 672 14.46 3.77 -6.64
CA HIS A 672 14.14 2.43 -7.11
C HIS A 672 12.79 2.43 -7.84
N GLU A 673 12.83 2.36 -9.16
CA GLU A 673 11.63 2.26 -10.00
C GLU A 673 11.42 0.81 -10.43
N LYS A 674 10.16 0.36 -10.48
CA LYS A 674 9.77 -1.01 -10.84
C LYS A 674 8.78 -0.99 -11.99
N TYR A 675 9.01 -1.81 -13.00
CA TYR A 675 8.12 -1.98 -14.15
C TYR A 675 7.85 -3.46 -14.38
N PHE A 676 6.59 -3.87 -14.25
CA PHE A 676 6.17 -5.24 -14.50
C PHE A 676 5.62 -5.40 -15.92
N VAL A 677 6.06 -6.46 -16.58
CA VAL A 677 5.51 -6.94 -17.83
C VAL A 677 4.89 -8.29 -17.57
N ASP A 678 3.57 -8.37 -17.68
CA ASP A 678 2.82 -9.61 -17.63
C ASP A 678 3.15 -10.47 -18.86
N VAL A 679 3.51 -11.72 -18.60
CA VAL A 679 3.71 -12.74 -19.62
C VAL A 679 2.68 -13.81 -19.29
N PRO A 680 1.47 -13.72 -19.86
CA PRO A 680 0.30 -14.46 -19.40
C PRO A 680 0.48 -15.96 -19.66
N PHE A 681 -0.34 -16.84 -19.09
CA PHE A 681 -0.34 -18.28 -19.43
C PHE A 681 -1.42 -18.62 -20.46
N THR A 682 -1.49 -17.88 -21.55
CA THR A 682 -2.50 -18.08 -22.61
C THR A 682 -2.43 -19.47 -23.22
N ASN A 683 -1.24 -20.06 -23.33
CA ASN A 683 -1.03 -21.46 -23.73
C ASN A 683 -1.61 -22.51 -22.78
N LYS A 684 -2.16 -22.10 -21.63
CA LYS A 684 -2.84 -22.96 -20.66
C LYS A 684 -4.35 -22.66 -20.55
N GLN A 685 -4.85 -21.69 -21.30
CA GLN A 685 -6.26 -21.34 -21.29
C GLN A 685 -7.06 -22.33 -22.14
N LEU A 686 -8.25 -22.68 -21.63
CA LEU A 686 -9.25 -23.46 -22.33
C LEU A 686 -10.40 -22.54 -22.70
N ASP A 687 -10.82 -22.57 -23.95
CA ASP A 687 -12.04 -21.92 -24.43
C ASP A 687 -13.19 -22.93 -24.36
N ILE A 688 -14.24 -22.59 -23.60
CA ILE A 688 -15.41 -23.45 -23.38
C ILE A 688 -16.63 -22.73 -23.93
N LYS A 689 -17.27 -23.31 -24.94
CA LYS A 689 -18.48 -22.79 -25.57
C LYS A 689 -19.65 -23.73 -25.38
N LEU A 690 -20.79 -23.18 -24.97
CA LEU A 690 -22.08 -23.87 -24.98
C LEU A 690 -22.60 -23.90 -26.42
N GLU A 691 -22.87 -25.10 -26.93
CA GLU A 691 -23.50 -25.30 -28.23
C GLU A 691 -25.04 -25.27 -28.11
N THR A 692 -25.57 -25.85 -27.03
CA THR A 692 -27.01 -25.83 -26.73
C THR A 692 -27.27 -25.25 -25.34
N PHE A 693 -28.15 -24.24 -25.25
CA PHE A 693 -28.62 -23.67 -23.99
C PHE A 693 -30.05 -23.15 -24.12
N ARG A 694 -30.89 -23.40 -23.11
CA ARG A 694 -32.22 -22.80 -22.95
C ARG A 694 -32.29 -22.06 -21.63
N ASP A 695 -32.81 -20.85 -21.66
CA ASP A 695 -32.98 -19.98 -20.50
C ASP A 695 -34.17 -20.39 -19.62
N LYS A 696 -35.22 -20.96 -20.21
CA LYS A 696 -36.43 -21.41 -19.53
C LYS A 696 -36.78 -22.85 -19.90
N ILE A 697 -37.06 -23.65 -18.87
CA ILE A 697 -37.40 -25.06 -18.98
C ILE A 697 -38.61 -25.39 -18.09
N TYR A 698 -39.37 -26.42 -18.45
CA TYR A 698 -40.46 -26.90 -17.61
C TYR A 698 -39.94 -27.90 -16.56
N PRO A 699 -40.50 -27.93 -15.35
CA PRO A 699 -40.12 -28.92 -14.36
C PRO A 699 -40.23 -30.36 -14.90
N GLY A 700 -39.17 -31.15 -14.72
CA GLY A 700 -39.12 -32.54 -15.14
C GLY A 700 -38.81 -32.79 -16.62
N THR A 701 -38.55 -31.76 -17.43
CA THR A 701 -38.09 -31.97 -18.82
C THR A 701 -36.67 -32.52 -18.84
N LYS A 702 -36.42 -33.40 -19.82
CA LYS A 702 -35.06 -33.83 -20.14
C LYS A 702 -34.41 -32.75 -20.99
N GLU A 703 -33.22 -32.31 -20.60
CA GLU A 703 -32.42 -31.34 -21.34
C GLU A 703 -31.05 -31.92 -21.68
N GLU A 704 -30.50 -31.48 -22.81
CA GLU A 704 -29.17 -31.85 -23.30
C GLU A 704 -28.33 -30.59 -23.49
N TYR A 705 -27.20 -30.54 -22.78
CA TYR A 705 -26.23 -29.45 -22.85
C TYR A 705 -24.94 -29.97 -23.51
N SER A 706 -24.61 -29.38 -24.66
CA SER A 706 -23.39 -29.71 -25.41
C SER A 706 -22.34 -28.61 -25.25
N PHE A 707 -21.08 -29.01 -25.05
CA PHE A 707 -19.94 -28.12 -24.82
C PHE A 707 -18.82 -28.39 -25.83
N ILE A 708 -18.27 -27.33 -26.41
CA ILE A 708 -17.06 -27.37 -27.23
C ILE A 708 -15.90 -26.83 -26.38
N ILE A 709 -14.86 -27.64 -26.21
CA ILE A 709 -13.66 -27.28 -25.44
C ILE A 709 -12.45 -27.27 -26.38
N THR A 710 -11.78 -26.13 -26.50
CA THR A 710 -10.59 -25.98 -27.33
C THR A 710 -9.42 -25.36 -26.57
N GLY A 711 -8.20 -25.67 -26.99
CA GLY A 711 -6.98 -25.01 -26.52
C GLY A 711 -6.79 -23.61 -27.11
N ASP A 712 -5.67 -22.98 -26.77
CA ASP A 712 -5.26 -21.64 -27.24
C ASP A 712 -5.12 -21.57 -28.78
N LYS A 713 -4.77 -22.69 -29.41
CA LYS A 713 -4.65 -22.81 -30.87
C LYS A 713 -5.95 -23.25 -31.56
N LYS A 714 -7.08 -23.26 -30.84
CA LYS A 714 -8.40 -23.73 -31.30
C LYS A 714 -8.43 -25.21 -31.69
N ASP A 715 -7.43 -25.97 -31.29
CA ASP A 715 -7.39 -27.41 -31.42
C ASP A 715 -8.25 -28.08 -30.34
N GLY A 716 -8.83 -29.23 -30.68
CA GLY A 716 -9.56 -30.06 -29.72
C GLY A 716 -8.58 -30.62 -28.69
N VAL A 717 -8.87 -30.41 -27.41
CA VAL A 717 -8.02 -30.85 -26.31
C VAL A 717 -8.71 -31.91 -25.48
N LEU A 718 -7.94 -32.89 -25.04
CA LEU A 718 -8.42 -33.91 -24.12
C LEU A 718 -8.54 -33.28 -22.73
N ALA A 719 -9.77 -33.02 -22.31
CA ALA A 719 -10.09 -32.34 -21.06
C ALA A 719 -10.99 -33.22 -20.19
N GLU A 720 -10.84 -33.09 -18.87
CA GLU A 720 -11.77 -33.66 -17.91
C GLU A 720 -12.69 -32.56 -17.39
N MET A 721 -14.00 -32.79 -17.47
CA MET A 721 -15.01 -31.79 -17.10
C MET A 721 -15.65 -32.12 -15.74
N VAL A 722 -16.07 -31.08 -15.03
CA VAL A 722 -17.03 -31.16 -13.93
C VAL A 722 -18.03 -30.03 -14.08
N THR A 723 -19.32 -30.34 -13.92
CA THR A 723 -20.41 -29.38 -13.97
C THR A 723 -21.20 -29.45 -12.68
N THR A 724 -21.76 -28.32 -12.25
CA THR A 724 -22.69 -28.28 -11.13
C THR A 724 -23.91 -27.44 -11.50
N MET A 725 -25.06 -27.85 -10.98
CA MET A 725 -26.32 -27.13 -11.08
C MET A 725 -27.02 -27.24 -9.72
N PHE A 726 -27.40 -26.11 -9.14
CA PHE A 726 -28.13 -26.05 -7.88
C PHE A 726 -29.10 -24.88 -7.89
N ASP A 727 -30.01 -24.88 -6.92
CA ASP A 727 -31.04 -23.86 -6.75
C ASP A 727 -30.41 -22.50 -6.39
N ALA A 728 -30.65 -21.48 -7.22
CA ALA A 728 -30.05 -20.15 -7.06
C ALA A 728 -30.39 -19.49 -5.71
N SER A 729 -31.52 -19.87 -5.08
CA SER A 729 -31.89 -19.38 -3.74
C SER A 729 -30.87 -19.72 -2.66
N LEU A 730 -30.00 -20.72 -2.88
CA LEU A 730 -28.95 -21.08 -1.92
C LEU A 730 -27.84 -20.02 -1.82
N GLU A 731 -27.63 -19.22 -2.87
CA GLU A 731 -26.63 -18.14 -2.90
C GLU A 731 -26.96 -17.02 -1.90
N SER A 732 -28.23 -16.89 -1.48
CA SER A 732 -28.61 -15.91 -0.46
C SER A 732 -28.09 -16.29 0.93
N PHE A 733 -27.80 -17.57 1.18
CA PHE A 733 -27.24 -18.04 2.45
C PHE A 733 -25.73 -18.15 2.41
N GLU A 734 -25.19 -18.73 1.33
CA GLU A 734 -23.77 -18.99 1.19
C GLU A 734 -23.38 -18.95 -0.28
N LYS A 735 -22.55 -17.96 -0.66
CA LYS A 735 -22.11 -17.81 -2.05
C LYS A 735 -21.29 -19.01 -2.50
N HIS A 736 -21.59 -19.56 -3.68
CA HIS A 736 -20.82 -20.66 -4.24
C HIS A 736 -19.80 -20.18 -5.26
N ASN A 737 -18.52 -20.43 -4.99
CA ASN A 737 -17.44 -20.11 -5.90
C ASN A 737 -16.38 -21.22 -5.91
N TRP A 738 -15.85 -21.49 -7.10
CA TRP A 738 -14.66 -22.31 -7.32
C TRP A 738 -13.46 -21.42 -7.63
N ARG A 739 -12.26 -21.93 -7.34
CA ARG A 739 -11.03 -21.30 -7.80
C ARG A 739 -10.97 -21.34 -9.32
N GLN A 740 -10.81 -20.18 -9.96
CA GLN A 740 -10.78 -20.05 -11.42
C GLN A 740 -9.37 -19.94 -12.01
N GLN A 741 -8.36 -19.61 -11.19
CA GLN A 741 -6.99 -19.36 -11.65
C GLN A 741 -5.98 -20.25 -10.92
N PHE A 742 -5.26 -21.07 -11.70
CA PHE A 742 -4.16 -21.89 -11.22
C PHE A 742 -2.81 -21.24 -11.48
N TYR A 743 -2.66 -20.60 -12.65
CA TYR A 743 -1.46 -19.89 -13.05
C TYR A 743 -1.54 -18.43 -12.65
N ASN A 744 -0.60 -17.99 -11.82
CA ASN A 744 -0.55 -16.62 -11.33
C ASN A 744 0.55 -15.83 -12.07
N SER A 745 0.32 -14.54 -12.23
CA SER A 745 1.35 -13.57 -12.58
C SER A 745 1.45 -12.48 -11.52
N GLY A 746 2.61 -11.88 -11.36
CA GLY A 746 2.77 -10.84 -10.35
C GLY A 746 4.16 -10.24 -10.22
N TYR A 747 4.19 -9.08 -9.57
CA TYR A 747 5.42 -8.37 -9.25
C TYR A 747 6.35 -9.24 -8.42
N SER A 748 7.58 -9.37 -8.89
CA SER A 748 8.67 -9.92 -8.09
C SER A 748 9.26 -8.82 -7.21
N GLN A 749 9.59 -9.17 -5.97
CA GLN A 749 10.17 -8.25 -5.01
C GLN A 749 11.65 -8.57 -4.83
N LEU A 750 12.51 -7.80 -5.52
CA LEU A 750 13.93 -7.82 -5.25
C LEU A 750 14.19 -7.37 -3.81
N HIS A 751 14.80 -8.25 -3.01
CA HIS A 751 15.26 -7.86 -1.67
C HIS A 751 16.47 -6.94 -1.81
N THR A 752 16.30 -5.66 -1.52
CA THR A 752 17.32 -4.63 -1.59
C THR A 752 17.57 -4.00 -0.22
N GLU A 753 18.84 -3.79 0.12
CA GLU A 753 19.24 -3.03 1.31
C GLU A 753 19.79 -1.67 0.87
N VAL A 754 19.25 -0.60 1.46
CA VAL A 754 19.62 0.79 1.16
C VAL A 754 20.07 1.44 2.46
N PHE A 755 21.36 1.77 2.55
CA PHE A 755 21.95 2.33 3.75
C PHE A 755 22.51 3.74 3.49
N GLY A 756 22.49 4.61 4.49
CA GLY A 756 23.07 5.94 4.38
C GLY A 756 22.24 6.94 3.58
N PHE A 757 20.97 6.64 3.31
CA PHE A 757 20.01 7.51 2.61
C PHE A 757 18.81 7.85 3.51
N GLN A 758 19.08 8.34 4.72
CA GLN A 758 18.07 8.67 5.72
C GLN A 758 18.51 9.85 6.60
N GLY A 759 17.53 10.44 7.30
CA GLY A 759 17.80 11.32 8.43
C GLY A 759 18.14 10.51 9.68
N VAL A 760 18.94 11.09 10.56
CA VAL A 760 19.27 10.54 11.89
C VAL A 760 18.59 11.42 12.93
N GLN A 761 17.81 10.79 13.81
CA GLN A 761 17.26 11.42 15.01
C GLN A 761 18.26 11.31 16.17
N ASN A 762 18.24 12.28 17.07
CA ASN A 762 19.11 12.33 18.24
C ASN A 762 18.75 11.28 19.29
N PHE A 763 19.78 10.72 19.93
CA PHE A 763 19.64 9.99 21.18
C PHE A 763 19.64 10.97 22.36
N VAL A 764 18.80 10.69 23.36
CA VAL A 764 18.68 11.49 24.58
C VAL A 764 19.33 10.75 25.75
N LEU A 765 20.25 11.40 26.45
CA LEU A 765 20.80 10.95 27.73
C LEU A 765 20.38 11.95 28.81
N ASN A 766 19.68 11.46 29.83
CA ASN A 766 19.31 12.25 31.00
C ASN A 766 20.09 11.74 32.22
N TYR A 767 20.93 12.58 32.81
CA TYR A 767 21.82 12.21 33.91
C TYR A 767 21.15 12.26 35.29
N GLU A 768 19.99 12.93 35.44
CA GLU A 768 19.32 13.11 36.74
C GLU A 768 18.14 12.16 36.98
N TRP A 769 17.75 11.33 36.01
CA TRP A 769 16.53 10.52 36.08
C TRP A 769 16.74 9.01 36.32
N ASN A 770 17.93 8.59 36.75
CA ASN A 770 18.21 7.19 37.10
C ASN A 770 17.79 6.83 38.54
N HIS A 771 16.55 7.19 38.94
CA HIS A 771 15.95 6.74 40.21
C HIS A 771 14.45 6.40 40.09
N SER A 772 14.06 5.65 39.06
CA SER A 772 12.81 4.88 39.11
C SER A 772 12.84 3.75 38.10
N GLY A 773 12.78 2.51 38.61
CA GLY A 773 12.53 1.34 37.77
C GLY A 773 11.18 1.47 37.05
N TYR A 774 11.09 0.84 35.88
CA TYR A 774 9.87 0.50 35.15
C TYR A 774 8.63 1.34 35.50
N ASP A 775 8.48 2.48 34.84
CA ASP A 775 7.15 3.00 34.49
C ASP A 775 7.24 3.82 33.21
N GLY A 776 6.18 3.69 32.40
CA GLY A 776 6.13 4.12 31.00
C GLY A 776 6.32 5.62 30.77
N ASN A 777 6.44 5.98 29.49
CA ASN A 777 6.49 7.35 28.97
C ASN A 777 5.63 8.33 29.79
N VAL A 778 6.25 9.09 30.69
CA VAL A 778 5.61 10.24 31.33
C VAL A 778 5.89 11.46 30.46
N SER A 779 4.92 11.81 29.62
CA SER A 779 4.79 13.16 29.09
C SER A 779 4.36 14.10 30.23
N TYR A 780 5.18 15.09 30.58
CA TYR A 780 4.74 16.15 31.48
C TYR A 780 3.74 17.06 30.76
N GLN A 781 2.45 16.95 31.10
CA GLN A 781 1.48 18.02 30.89
C GLN A 781 1.67 19.05 32.01
N TYR A 782 2.02 20.28 31.65
CA TYR A 782 1.85 21.43 32.55
C TYR A 782 0.36 21.81 32.62
N PRO A 783 -0.09 22.47 33.71
CA PRO A 783 -1.51 22.67 34.00
C PRO A 783 -2.19 23.40 32.85
N ALA A 784 -3.14 22.72 32.20
CA ALA A 784 -4.06 23.36 31.29
C ALA A 784 -4.83 24.42 32.08
N LEU A 785 -4.68 25.68 31.67
CA LEU A 785 -5.60 26.74 32.09
C LEU A 785 -7.00 26.36 31.61
N LYS A 786 -7.93 26.45 32.57
CA LYS A 786 -9.35 26.05 32.51
C LYS A 786 -10.07 26.56 31.26
N GLY A 787 -10.90 25.70 30.70
CA GLY A 787 -12.06 26.07 29.90
C GLY A 787 -12.17 25.27 28.62
N ILE A 788 -12.74 24.06 28.71
CA ILE A 788 -13.57 23.39 27.69
C ILE A 788 -14.03 22.06 28.32
N ASP A 789 -15.35 21.93 28.48
CA ASP A 789 -16.01 20.69 28.91
C ASP A 789 -15.86 19.63 27.83
N ILE A 790 -15.20 18.51 28.15
CA ILE A 790 -15.22 17.30 27.34
C ILE A 790 -15.60 16.13 28.25
N PHE A 791 -16.76 15.56 27.96
CA PHE A 791 -17.18 14.25 28.45
C PHE A 791 -16.26 13.18 27.86
N ILE A 792 -15.50 12.48 28.70
CA ILE A 792 -14.80 11.25 28.32
C ILE A 792 -15.58 10.07 28.90
N MET A 793 -16.22 9.31 28.02
CA MET A 793 -16.80 8.01 28.29
C MET A 793 -15.68 6.96 28.20
N VAL A 794 -15.25 6.43 29.34
CA VAL A 794 -14.24 5.36 29.40
C VAL A 794 -14.96 3.99 29.32
N ILE A 795 -14.76 3.27 28.22
CA ILE A 795 -15.10 1.84 28.11
C ILE A 795 -13.86 1.05 28.55
N LEU A 796 -13.92 0.44 29.73
CA LEU A 796 -12.90 -0.52 30.20
C LEU A 796 -13.40 -1.94 29.94
N SER A 797 -12.72 -2.63 29.02
CA SER A 797 -12.85 -4.07 28.82
C SER A 797 -11.87 -4.77 29.76
N PHE A 798 -12.36 -5.45 30.80
CA PHE A 798 -11.56 -6.36 31.62
C PHE A 798 -12.01 -7.80 31.41
N ILE A 799 -11.09 -8.64 30.95
CA ILE A 799 -11.17 -10.09 31.09
C ILE A 799 -10.77 -10.41 32.53
N ALA A 800 -11.74 -10.72 33.37
CA ALA A 800 -11.52 -11.13 34.75
C ALA A 800 -11.55 -12.66 34.86
N THR A 801 -10.40 -13.26 35.17
CA THR A 801 -10.27 -14.62 35.69
C THR A 801 -9.75 -14.54 37.13
N ASP A 802 -10.56 -14.03 38.06
CA ASP A 802 -10.61 -14.52 39.46
C ASP A 802 -11.70 -13.78 40.26
N ARG A 803 -12.48 -14.48 41.08
CA ARG A 803 -13.76 -13.97 41.62
C ARG A 803 -13.71 -13.36 43.03
N ASP A 804 -12.53 -13.26 43.66
CA ASP A 804 -12.44 -12.97 45.10
C ASP A 804 -11.76 -11.64 45.51
N LYS A 805 -11.59 -10.65 44.62
CA LYS A 805 -10.91 -9.36 44.97
C LYS A 805 -11.65 -8.04 44.71
N VAL A 806 -12.99 -8.02 44.63
CA VAL A 806 -13.75 -6.78 44.29
C VAL A 806 -14.36 -6.04 45.50
N LYS A 807 -14.11 -6.45 46.76
CA LYS A 807 -14.80 -5.87 47.93
C LYS A 807 -14.13 -4.68 48.65
N LEU A 808 -13.12 -4.00 48.08
CA LEU A 808 -12.33 -3.01 48.84
C LEU A 808 -12.16 -1.61 48.21
N PHE A 809 -12.87 -1.24 47.14
CA PHE A 809 -12.63 0.04 46.45
C PHE A 809 -13.76 1.07 46.48
N PHE A 810 -14.86 0.83 47.19
CA PHE A 810 -15.94 1.81 47.36
C PHE A 810 -16.14 2.16 48.83
N ASN A 811 -15.25 3.01 49.38
CA ASN A 811 -15.61 3.91 50.47
C ASN A 811 -14.49 4.95 50.71
N GLN A 812 -14.92 6.20 50.91
CA GLN A 812 -14.15 7.41 51.31
C GLN A 812 -13.54 8.24 50.16
N ARG A 813 -14.26 9.26 49.70
CA ARG A 813 -14.23 10.63 50.28
C ARG A 813 -15.09 11.58 49.43
N GLN A 814 -16.30 11.85 49.92
CA GLN A 814 -16.89 13.18 49.82
C GLN A 814 -16.24 14.07 50.89
N GLU A 815 -15.86 15.30 50.54
CA GLU A 815 -16.24 16.52 51.29
C GLU A 815 -15.57 17.78 50.71
N THR A 816 -16.43 18.62 50.12
CA THR A 816 -16.54 20.08 50.24
C THR A 816 -15.43 21.07 49.83
N LEU A 817 -15.88 22.00 48.97
CA LEU A 817 -15.86 23.48 49.07
C LEU A 817 -14.88 24.30 48.20
N ARG A 818 -15.52 25.23 47.48
CA ARG A 818 -15.24 26.68 47.35
C ARG A 818 -14.39 27.17 46.15
N ILE A 819 -15.11 27.98 45.36
CA ILE A 819 -14.73 28.99 44.34
C ILE A 819 -14.50 28.45 42.93
#